data_AF-A0A954W827-F1
#
_entry.id   AF-A0A954W827-F1
#
_cell.length_a   1.000
_cell.length_b   1.000
_cell.length_c   1.000
_cell.angle_alpha   90.00
_cell.angle_beta   90.00
_cell.angle_gamma   90.00
#
_symmetry.space_group_name_H-M   'P 1'
#
loop_
_entity.id
_entity.type
_entity.pdbx_description
1 polymer ?
#
loop_
_entity_poly.entity_id
_entity_poly.type
_entity_poly.pdbx_seq_one_letter_code
_entity_poly.pdbx_strand_id
1 'polypeptide(L)'
;MGETDNEVILRFAERLPDDLYQVEVFGIDDSSLGVVAVRGQNGLPLTPFVAGTNRDVFQFELDLGAQVLAVVPQPITRLANGTLSQAQNQIVVYFDDDMHATTVPLTTGDLAQDPPVVDVNFYQLILGRDTVRNTDDAVFSPTSVVYDPDSRTATLTFANNLTDLVDPLTMNPVGASTFRLRVGDRTPLPAAPLNLGTVLDPGSNYAGARDLTANLMQPVTTGIPRAVVVSQSIQNVGSTDPSYPLDAPGAENEPGHREIQAEDHLLFGANGVDSTPGITTRFYNFDKSASYGVNLAGQPLYNNINEAQMQRAREIFEYYGNQLGVQFVETESSGISVITGEFDTVIIQQFEPSGPGGVAGVGGGNRLVMDIGETWDNGFNGNWMHVAFHEIGHVLGLRHSYELTPGTIMGTPEVANLDFGQSAEPIFPGEHDVTHGQMVYRPESKDIDLYQFTVPNGSPGHFTAEVVAERRMNSSSLDSFLRLYRQNTDGSRTLLAQNDDYFGEDSFVEMRLEPGIYFVGVSASGNDKYDPAVRDSGYGGVTEGAYDLKLNFVPDPAATFTDVDGVALDGDADGVPGGTFNFWFRAAPQLAAVPTNNAETIFVDKSHNTTASNPGTIGNPYRNISDALAVAGRQDIVRVIANGGADGQVETLVDNLAYEIGHGGPVDQPLQDGLMLEVPRDVTLMFDAGAVFKLRDARIGVGSTPTSIDRSGGALQVLGTPDHPVVFTSYHDESIGVDTNTLNTTPTPGEWGGLEFRSDVDGAEGRRMHEKNGVFLNIVNFADMRYGGGQVTIDSDPRVINPIQMIDTRVTATYNRITLSSDAGISATPNAFLETTFNEPPLQISGAFTSDYTRVGPQIRGNTVVDNSTNPLFIRIDTPAGGTLQPLSVSGRWDDTDIVHMLAENLNIQGTPSGAKRESTAPAVSLVTRTAQTVSGGTLAAGNAYSYRIAMVDPNGYEG
;
A
#
# COMPACT_ATOMS: atom_id res chain seq x y z
N MET A 1 2.40 -31.15 6.04
CA MET A 1 1.63 -30.50 4.96
C MET A 1 1.11 -31.58 4.07
N GLY A 2 -0.20 -31.56 3.87
CA GLY A 2 -1.07 -32.72 3.76
C GLY A 2 -1.73 -32.95 5.12
N GLU A 3 -3.06 -32.87 5.19
CA GLU A 3 -3.81 -33.12 6.44
C GLU A 3 -3.77 -34.61 6.84
N THR A 4 -3.31 -35.47 5.91
CA THR A 4 -3.18 -36.92 6.12
C THR A 4 -1.90 -37.47 5.48
N ASP A 5 -1.47 -38.64 5.94
CA ASP A 5 -0.24 -39.32 5.50
C ASP A 5 -0.25 -39.81 4.03
N ASN A 6 -1.36 -39.66 3.29
CA ASN A 6 -1.56 -40.26 1.96
C ASN A 6 -1.98 -39.23 0.90
N GLU A 7 -1.30 -38.08 0.85
CA GLU A 7 -1.59 -37.01 -0.11
C GLU A 7 -0.45 -36.83 -1.12
N VAL A 8 -0.80 -36.72 -2.41
CA VAL A 8 0.15 -36.37 -3.49
C VAL A 8 -0.15 -34.94 -3.93
N ILE A 9 0.76 -34.03 -3.61
CA ILE A 9 0.64 -32.61 -3.97
C ILE A 9 1.48 -32.35 -5.21
N LEU A 10 0.82 -31.85 -6.27
CA LEU A 10 1.45 -31.42 -7.52
C LEU A 10 1.61 -29.90 -7.49
N ARG A 11 2.76 -29.40 -7.94
CA ARG A 11 3.05 -27.97 -8.06
C ARG A 11 3.67 -27.72 -9.42
N PHE A 12 3.19 -26.69 -10.11
CA PHE A 12 3.70 -26.29 -11.41
C PHE A 12 4.68 -25.14 -11.24
N ALA A 13 5.68 -25.07 -12.12
CA ALA A 13 6.69 -24.01 -12.08
C ALA A 13 6.16 -22.68 -12.66
N GLU A 14 5.06 -22.74 -13.40
CA GLU A 14 4.38 -21.61 -14.04
C GLU A 14 2.87 -21.79 -13.95
N ARG A 15 2.12 -20.69 -14.13
CA ARG A 15 0.66 -20.75 -14.26
C ARG A 15 0.33 -21.54 -15.52
N LEU A 16 -0.55 -22.53 -15.37
CA LEU A 16 -1.03 -23.31 -16.49
C LEU A 16 -2.03 -22.44 -17.28
N PRO A 17 -1.89 -22.32 -18.62
CA PRO A 17 -2.90 -21.69 -19.46
C PRO A 17 -4.21 -22.48 -19.46
N ASP A 18 -5.26 -21.90 -20.03
CA ASP A 18 -6.50 -22.63 -20.27
C ASP A 18 -6.26 -23.73 -21.31
N ASP A 19 -6.43 -24.97 -20.86
CA ASP A 19 -6.23 -26.17 -21.67
C ASP A 19 -6.80 -27.39 -20.95
N LEU A 20 -6.87 -28.49 -21.68
CA LEU A 20 -7.17 -29.81 -21.15
C LEU A 20 -5.88 -30.48 -20.63
N TYR A 21 -5.79 -30.62 -19.32
CA TYR A 21 -4.66 -31.26 -18.66
C TYR A 21 -4.93 -32.74 -18.36
N GLN A 22 -3.88 -33.54 -18.49
CA GLN A 22 -3.86 -34.92 -18.02
C GLN A 22 -2.66 -35.16 -17.10
N VAL A 23 -2.94 -35.56 -15.87
CA VAL A 23 -1.96 -36.01 -14.89
C VAL A 23 -1.97 -37.52 -14.83
N GLU A 24 -0.79 -38.12 -15.05
CA GLU A 24 -0.58 -39.55 -14.94
C GLU A 24 0.33 -39.88 -13.74
N VAL A 25 -0.19 -40.59 -12.74
CA VAL A 25 0.57 -41.01 -11.55
C VAL A 25 0.89 -42.49 -11.65
N PHE A 26 2.17 -42.83 -11.85
CA PHE A 26 2.59 -44.19 -12.13
C PHE A 26 2.85 -45.01 -10.85
N GLY A 27 2.29 -46.21 -10.82
CA GLY A 27 2.53 -47.25 -9.79
C GLY A 27 3.60 -48.27 -10.20
N ILE A 28 4.30 -48.05 -11.32
CA ILE A 28 5.43 -48.86 -11.78
C ILE A 28 6.56 -47.97 -12.28
N ASP A 29 7.79 -48.45 -12.21
CA ASP A 29 8.89 -47.80 -12.93
C ASP A 29 8.76 -48.18 -14.41
N ASP A 30 8.84 -47.19 -15.30
CA ASP A 30 8.85 -47.39 -16.75
C ASP A 30 10.06 -46.65 -17.35
N SER A 31 11.14 -47.41 -17.55
CA SER A 31 12.39 -46.88 -18.10
C SER A 31 12.28 -46.46 -19.56
N SER A 32 11.24 -46.89 -20.28
CA SER A 32 11.01 -46.47 -21.68
C SER A 32 10.43 -45.04 -21.76
N LEU A 33 9.74 -44.62 -20.71
CA LEU A 33 9.15 -43.27 -20.56
C LEU A 33 9.98 -42.37 -19.64
N GLY A 34 11.05 -42.87 -19.03
CA GLY A 34 11.84 -42.14 -18.04
C GLY A 34 11.11 -41.93 -16.71
N VAL A 35 10.09 -42.74 -16.41
CA VAL A 35 9.21 -42.57 -15.24
C VAL A 35 9.65 -43.49 -14.10
N VAL A 36 9.72 -42.93 -12.89
CA VAL A 36 9.92 -43.67 -11.64
C VAL A 36 8.61 -43.67 -10.87
N ALA A 37 8.19 -44.84 -10.38
CA ALA A 37 6.96 -44.98 -9.62
C ALA A 37 6.97 -44.09 -8.38
N VAL A 38 5.83 -43.48 -8.06
CA VAL A 38 5.62 -42.88 -6.74
C VAL A 38 5.67 -43.99 -5.70
N ARG A 39 6.41 -43.79 -4.61
CA ARG A 39 6.64 -44.80 -3.56
C ARG A 39 6.36 -44.25 -2.18
N GLY A 40 5.82 -45.10 -1.31
CA GLY A 40 5.73 -44.80 0.12
C GLY A 40 7.11 -44.81 0.80
N GLN A 41 7.18 -44.38 2.05
CA GLN A 41 8.44 -44.39 2.84
C GLN A 41 9.03 -45.80 3.01
N ASN A 42 8.23 -46.85 2.86
CA ASN A 42 8.66 -48.25 2.86
C ASN A 42 9.23 -48.72 1.51
N GLY A 43 9.30 -47.86 0.50
CA GLY A 43 9.81 -48.14 -0.84
C GLY A 43 8.84 -48.90 -1.77
N LEU A 44 7.65 -49.26 -1.28
CA LEU A 44 6.62 -49.89 -2.11
C LEU A 44 6.00 -48.86 -3.06
N PRO A 45 5.79 -49.22 -4.34
CA PRO A 45 5.16 -48.33 -5.28
C PRO A 45 3.67 -48.12 -4.94
N LEU A 46 3.14 -46.98 -5.37
CA LEU A 46 1.71 -46.67 -5.34
C LEU A 46 0.94 -47.82 -6.01
N THR A 47 -0.16 -48.25 -5.39
CA THR A 47 -1.12 -49.15 -6.05
C THR A 47 -2.19 -48.28 -6.71
N PRO A 48 -2.33 -48.32 -8.05
CA PRO A 48 -3.36 -47.55 -8.74
C PRO A 48 -4.78 -47.86 -8.23
N PHE A 49 -5.67 -46.88 -8.26
CA PHE A 49 -7.08 -47.03 -7.88
C PHE A 49 -7.80 -48.10 -8.69
N VAL A 50 -7.44 -48.23 -9.97
CA VAL A 50 -8.00 -49.24 -10.87
C VAL A 50 -7.12 -50.49 -10.87
N ALA A 51 -7.62 -51.57 -10.30
CA ALA A 51 -6.89 -52.83 -10.23
C ALA A 51 -6.50 -53.34 -11.64
N GLY A 52 -5.21 -53.60 -11.84
CA GLY A 52 -4.65 -54.10 -13.10
C GLY A 52 -4.13 -53.03 -14.05
N THR A 53 -4.26 -51.74 -13.71
CA THR A 53 -3.54 -50.67 -14.42
C THR A 53 -2.14 -50.47 -13.82
N ASN A 54 -1.29 -49.74 -14.54
CA ASN A 54 0.05 -49.38 -14.10
C ASN A 54 0.15 -47.91 -13.61
N ARG A 55 -0.94 -47.15 -13.70
CA ARG A 55 -1.03 -45.74 -13.33
C ARG A 55 -2.47 -45.33 -13.03
N ASP A 56 -2.61 -44.24 -12.30
CA ASP A 56 -3.83 -43.44 -12.20
C ASP A 56 -3.77 -42.28 -13.20
N VAL A 57 -4.92 -41.94 -13.78
CA VAL A 57 -5.05 -40.87 -14.77
C VAL A 57 -6.12 -39.92 -14.27
N PHE A 58 -5.77 -38.65 -14.13
CA PHE A 58 -6.66 -37.56 -13.78
C PHE A 58 -6.69 -36.59 -14.95
N GLN A 59 -7.88 -36.31 -15.47
CA GLN A 59 -8.09 -35.30 -16.49
C GLN A 59 -8.86 -34.15 -15.86
N PHE A 60 -8.42 -32.93 -16.11
CA PHE A 60 -9.11 -31.72 -15.70
C PHE A 60 -8.91 -30.65 -16.77
N GLU A 61 -9.87 -29.75 -16.85
CA GLU A 61 -9.84 -28.58 -17.72
C GLU A 61 -9.58 -27.37 -16.82
N LEU A 62 -8.69 -26.48 -17.27
CA LEU A 62 -8.60 -25.13 -16.73
C LEU A 62 -9.33 -24.21 -17.70
N ASP A 63 -10.32 -23.52 -17.15
CA ASP A 63 -11.19 -22.56 -17.82
C ASP A 63 -11.21 -21.34 -16.90
N LEU A 64 -10.14 -20.56 -16.97
CA LEU A 64 -9.95 -19.33 -16.21
C LEU A 64 -10.75 -18.21 -16.86
N GLY A 65 -11.07 -17.18 -16.08
CA GLY A 65 -11.74 -16.01 -16.64
C GLY A 65 -10.83 -15.26 -17.59
N ALA A 66 -11.34 -14.90 -18.77
CA ALA A 66 -10.68 -14.00 -19.70
C ALA A 66 -10.27 -12.68 -19.01
N GLN A 67 -9.24 -12.01 -19.53
CA GLN A 67 -8.61 -10.83 -18.95
C GLN A 67 -8.43 -9.72 -19.99
N VAL A 68 -8.35 -8.49 -19.50
CA VAL A 68 -7.92 -7.36 -20.33
C VAL A 68 -6.39 -7.32 -20.36
N LEU A 69 -5.82 -7.44 -21.56
CA LEU A 69 -4.38 -7.41 -21.80
C LEU A 69 -3.84 -5.99 -22.02
N ALA A 70 -4.57 -5.16 -22.77
CA ALA A 70 -4.13 -3.82 -23.11
C ALA A 70 -5.30 -2.88 -23.39
N VAL A 71 -5.07 -1.58 -23.17
CA VAL A 71 -6.00 -0.52 -23.54
C VAL A 71 -5.27 0.55 -24.32
N VAL A 72 -5.77 0.89 -25.50
CA VAL A 72 -5.24 1.96 -26.35
C VAL A 72 -6.25 3.10 -26.44
N PRO A 73 -6.06 4.20 -25.69
CA PRO A 73 -6.91 5.36 -25.77
C PRO A 73 -6.62 6.19 -27.03
N GLN A 74 -7.68 6.64 -27.69
CA GLN A 74 -7.63 7.48 -28.89
C GLN A 74 -6.61 6.95 -29.92
N PRO A 75 -6.81 5.72 -30.46
CA PRO A 75 -5.80 5.05 -31.28
C PRO A 75 -5.40 5.90 -32.49
N ILE A 76 -4.14 5.79 -32.88
CA ILE A 76 -3.57 6.49 -34.03
C ILE A 76 -3.32 5.46 -35.14
N THR A 77 -3.77 5.79 -36.34
CA THR A 77 -3.53 4.98 -37.53
C THR A 77 -2.72 5.80 -38.54
N ARG A 78 -1.69 5.17 -39.11
CA ARG A 78 -0.99 5.71 -40.27
C ARG A 78 -1.74 5.31 -41.53
N LEU A 79 -2.22 6.29 -42.28
CA LEU A 79 -2.92 6.06 -43.55
C LEU A 79 -1.92 5.69 -44.66
N ALA A 80 -2.40 5.07 -45.74
CA ALA A 80 -1.56 4.64 -46.86
C ALA A 80 -0.77 5.78 -47.55
N ASN A 81 -1.15 7.03 -47.33
CA ASN A 81 -0.42 8.22 -47.81
C ASN A 81 0.69 8.69 -46.84
N GLY A 82 0.95 7.96 -45.76
CA GLY A 82 1.92 8.28 -44.70
C GLY A 82 1.43 9.24 -43.62
N THR A 83 0.26 9.86 -43.79
CA THR A 83 -0.29 10.81 -42.80
C THR A 83 -0.92 10.08 -41.62
N LEU A 84 -0.90 10.73 -40.46
CA LEU A 84 -1.47 10.22 -39.21
C LEU A 84 -2.92 10.65 -39.05
N SER A 85 -3.75 9.76 -38.53
CA SER A 85 -5.12 10.02 -38.14
C SER A 85 -5.36 9.47 -36.74
N GLN A 86 -6.00 10.24 -35.86
CA GLN A 86 -6.32 9.81 -34.51
C GLN A 86 -7.83 9.69 -34.36
N ALA A 87 -8.30 8.56 -33.85
CA ALA A 87 -9.69 8.36 -33.47
C ALA A 87 -9.96 8.95 -32.08
N GLN A 88 -10.16 10.27 -32.01
CA GLN A 88 -10.28 11.02 -30.75
C GLN A 88 -11.46 10.64 -29.86
N ASN A 89 -12.44 9.89 -30.37
CA ASN A 89 -13.63 9.41 -29.67
C ASN A 89 -13.64 7.90 -29.45
N GLN A 90 -12.51 7.21 -29.65
CA GLN A 90 -12.43 5.76 -29.53
C GLN A 90 -11.41 5.29 -28.49
N ILE A 91 -11.68 4.11 -27.94
CA ILE A 91 -10.77 3.36 -27.06
C ILE A 91 -10.81 1.90 -27.51
N VAL A 92 -9.65 1.24 -27.61
CA VAL A 92 -9.55 -0.18 -27.98
C VAL A 92 -9.12 -0.98 -26.76
N VAL A 93 -9.83 -2.07 -26.47
CA VAL A 93 -9.54 -3.00 -25.36
C VAL A 93 -9.16 -4.36 -25.95
N TYR A 94 -8.04 -4.93 -25.52
CA TYR A 94 -7.53 -6.24 -25.96
C TYR A 94 -7.82 -7.31 -24.90
N PHE A 95 -8.25 -8.49 -25.33
CA PHE A 95 -8.50 -9.64 -24.47
C PHE A 95 -7.51 -10.79 -24.77
N ASP A 96 -7.24 -11.62 -23.77
CA ASP A 96 -6.42 -12.83 -23.92
C ASP A 96 -7.18 -13.98 -24.58
N ASP A 97 -8.50 -14.01 -24.43
CA ASP A 97 -9.37 -15.06 -24.94
C ASP A 97 -10.48 -14.57 -25.89
N ASP A 98 -11.15 -15.53 -26.52
CA ASP A 98 -12.29 -15.31 -27.39
C ASP A 98 -13.53 -14.95 -26.55
N MET A 99 -14.02 -13.72 -26.71
CA MET A 99 -15.16 -13.23 -25.92
C MET A 99 -16.52 -13.65 -26.51
N HIS A 100 -16.52 -14.21 -27.72
CA HIS A 100 -17.71 -14.69 -28.41
C HIS A 100 -17.34 -15.62 -29.57
N ALA A 101 -18.14 -16.66 -29.83
CA ALA A 101 -17.92 -17.67 -30.88
C ALA A 101 -18.05 -17.17 -32.34
N THR A 102 -18.06 -15.85 -32.58
CA THR A 102 -18.20 -15.29 -33.93
C THR A 102 -16.86 -15.34 -34.66
N THR A 103 -16.89 -15.55 -35.97
CA THR A 103 -15.69 -15.49 -36.84
C THR A 103 -15.67 -14.22 -37.70
N VAL A 104 -16.58 -13.28 -37.44
CA VAL A 104 -16.67 -11.99 -38.12
C VAL A 104 -16.90 -10.91 -37.06
N PRO A 105 -16.50 -9.65 -37.33
CA PRO A 105 -16.74 -8.57 -36.39
C PRO A 105 -18.22 -8.43 -36.02
N LEU A 106 -18.47 -8.21 -34.73
CA LEU A 106 -19.79 -8.06 -34.14
C LEU A 106 -19.93 -6.64 -33.58
N THR A 107 -21.05 -5.98 -33.83
CA THR A 107 -21.34 -4.63 -33.35
C THR A 107 -22.54 -4.63 -32.41
N THR A 108 -22.57 -3.70 -31.45
CA THR A 108 -23.76 -3.41 -30.65
C THR A 108 -25.01 -3.29 -31.52
N GLY A 109 -26.05 -4.07 -31.21
CA GLY A 109 -27.33 -4.11 -31.90
C GLY A 109 -27.37 -5.02 -33.14
N ASP A 110 -26.29 -5.71 -33.49
CA ASP A 110 -26.30 -6.71 -34.58
C ASP A 110 -27.14 -7.94 -34.20
N LEU A 111 -27.24 -8.24 -32.91
CA LEU A 111 -28.04 -9.35 -32.37
C LEU A 111 -29.27 -8.81 -31.59
N ALA A 112 -30.28 -9.66 -31.43
CA ALA A 112 -31.48 -9.30 -30.66
C ALA A 112 -31.18 -9.07 -29.16
N GLN A 113 -30.14 -9.73 -28.65
CA GLN A 113 -29.54 -9.50 -27.34
C GLN A 113 -28.03 -9.41 -27.56
N ASP A 114 -27.44 -8.29 -27.18
CA ASP A 114 -26.02 -8.07 -27.29
C ASP A 114 -25.27 -9.00 -26.31
N PRO A 115 -24.28 -9.79 -26.77
CA PRO A 115 -23.40 -10.52 -25.86
C PRO A 115 -22.53 -9.53 -25.06
N PRO A 116 -21.96 -9.95 -23.92
CA PRO A 116 -21.27 -9.06 -23.00
C PRO A 116 -20.23 -8.14 -23.65
N VAL A 117 -19.42 -8.68 -24.57
CA VAL A 117 -18.34 -7.93 -25.25
C VAL A 117 -18.81 -6.77 -26.13
N VAL A 118 -20.07 -6.76 -26.59
CA VAL A 118 -20.62 -5.62 -27.36
C VAL A 118 -21.74 -4.88 -26.63
N ASP A 119 -22.05 -5.25 -25.39
CA ASP A 119 -22.98 -4.50 -24.55
C ASP A 119 -22.26 -3.31 -23.91
N VAL A 120 -22.65 -2.12 -24.35
CA VAL A 120 -22.08 -0.83 -23.91
C VAL A 120 -22.10 -0.62 -22.40
N ASN A 121 -22.98 -1.31 -21.65
CA ASN A 121 -23.14 -1.11 -20.21
C ASN A 121 -22.03 -1.74 -19.37
N PHE A 122 -21.22 -2.65 -19.95
CA PHE A 122 -20.05 -3.23 -19.28
C PHE A 122 -18.80 -2.34 -19.36
N TYR A 123 -18.90 -1.20 -20.04
CA TYR A 123 -17.82 -0.24 -20.24
C TYR A 123 -18.21 1.13 -19.67
N GLN A 124 -17.49 1.59 -18.66
CA GLN A 124 -17.73 2.87 -18.00
C GLN A 124 -16.48 3.74 -18.16
N LEU A 125 -16.61 4.86 -18.87
CA LEU A 125 -15.57 5.90 -18.93
C LEU A 125 -15.86 6.96 -17.88
N ILE A 126 -14.97 7.12 -16.91
CA ILE A 126 -15.22 7.90 -15.71
C ILE A 126 -14.27 9.10 -15.69
N LEU A 127 -14.84 10.29 -15.59
CA LEU A 127 -14.09 11.54 -15.38
C LEU A 127 -13.88 11.75 -13.89
N GLY A 128 -12.68 11.44 -13.41
CA GLY A 128 -12.32 11.49 -11.98
C GLY A 128 -11.81 12.85 -11.47
N ARG A 129 -11.65 13.84 -12.36
CA ARG A 129 -11.20 15.22 -12.01
C ARG A 129 -9.88 15.30 -11.22
N ASP A 130 -9.01 14.31 -11.40
CA ASP A 130 -7.79 14.10 -10.61
C ASP A 130 -8.05 14.04 -9.09
N THR A 131 -9.22 13.53 -8.67
CA THR A 131 -9.55 13.26 -7.27
C THR A 131 -9.99 11.81 -7.11
N VAL A 132 -9.91 11.32 -5.88
CA VAL A 132 -10.39 9.98 -5.51
C VAL A 132 -11.89 9.97 -5.16
N ARG A 133 -12.53 11.15 -5.13
CA ARG A 133 -13.90 11.30 -4.62
C ARG A 133 -14.90 11.01 -5.73
N ASN A 134 -15.46 9.81 -5.70
CA ASN A 134 -16.48 9.41 -6.66
C ASN A 134 -17.76 10.29 -6.69
N THR A 135 -17.99 11.12 -5.66
CA THR A 135 -19.12 12.06 -5.59
C THR A 135 -19.01 13.23 -6.56
N ASP A 136 -17.82 13.53 -7.08
CA ASP A 136 -17.61 14.52 -8.13
C ASP A 136 -17.36 13.89 -9.51
N ASP A 137 -17.52 12.58 -9.67
CA ASP A 137 -17.28 11.88 -10.93
C ASP A 137 -18.42 12.03 -11.94
N ALA A 138 -18.09 11.93 -13.23
CA ALA A 138 -19.07 11.76 -14.30
C ALA A 138 -18.80 10.46 -15.07
N VAL A 139 -19.84 9.66 -15.29
CA VAL A 139 -19.77 8.39 -16.04
C VAL A 139 -20.32 8.57 -17.44
N PHE A 140 -19.56 8.14 -18.44
CA PHE A 140 -19.93 8.13 -19.85
C PHE A 140 -19.92 6.70 -20.38
N SER A 141 -20.98 6.32 -21.10
CA SER A 141 -21.04 5.04 -21.80
C SER A 141 -20.70 5.21 -23.28
N PRO A 142 -20.06 4.22 -23.92
CA PRO A 142 -19.91 4.23 -25.37
C PRO A 142 -21.29 4.16 -26.04
N THR A 143 -21.39 4.76 -27.22
CA THR A 143 -22.58 4.67 -28.08
C THR A 143 -22.65 3.36 -28.87
N SER A 144 -21.50 2.74 -29.12
CA SER A 144 -21.39 1.44 -29.77
C SER A 144 -20.05 0.79 -29.42
N VAL A 145 -20.03 -0.54 -29.42
CA VAL A 145 -18.84 -1.37 -29.31
C VAL A 145 -18.78 -2.29 -30.52
N VAL A 146 -17.58 -2.44 -31.10
CA VAL A 146 -17.30 -3.40 -32.18
C VAL A 146 -16.27 -4.39 -31.65
N TYR A 147 -16.64 -5.66 -31.57
CA TYR A 147 -15.73 -6.77 -31.24
C TYR A 147 -15.18 -7.39 -32.52
N ASP A 148 -13.86 -7.47 -32.64
CA ASP A 148 -13.15 -8.19 -33.70
C ASP A 148 -12.54 -9.48 -33.12
N PRO A 149 -13.01 -10.67 -33.54
CA PRO A 149 -12.50 -11.94 -33.03
C PRO A 149 -11.08 -12.26 -33.51
N ASP A 150 -10.64 -11.75 -34.67
CA ASP A 150 -9.32 -12.08 -35.22
C ASP A 150 -8.20 -11.43 -34.38
N SER A 151 -8.44 -10.20 -33.90
CA SER A 151 -7.53 -9.44 -33.05
C SER A 151 -7.89 -9.50 -31.55
N ARG A 152 -9.00 -10.15 -31.20
CA ARG A 152 -9.60 -10.19 -29.85
C ARG A 152 -9.75 -8.79 -29.24
N THR A 153 -10.22 -7.84 -30.03
CA THR A 153 -10.36 -6.44 -29.59
C THR A 153 -11.80 -5.98 -29.51
N ALA A 154 -12.13 -5.17 -28.51
CA ALA A 154 -13.36 -4.37 -28.46
C ALA A 154 -13.04 -2.89 -28.67
N THR A 155 -13.54 -2.32 -29.77
CA THR A 155 -13.43 -0.89 -30.08
C THR A 155 -14.66 -0.16 -29.57
N LEU A 156 -14.47 0.64 -28.52
CA LEU A 156 -15.49 1.48 -27.89
C LEU A 156 -15.57 2.82 -28.63
N THR A 157 -16.76 3.24 -29.06
CA THR A 157 -16.97 4.54 -29.74
C THR A 157 -17.91 5.42 -28.93
N PHE A 158 -17.48 6.64 -28.62
CA PHE A 158 -18.25 7.64 -27.88
C PHE A 158 -18.91 8.69 -28.80
N ALA A 159 -19.96 9.33 -28.29
CA ALA A 159 -20.79 10.28 -29.04
C ALA A 159 -20.04 11.50 -29.58
N ASN A 160 -18.98 11.92 -28.88
CA ASN A 160 -18.07 13.00 -29.27
C ASN A 160 -16.62 12.59 -28.96
N ASN A 161 -15.65 13.39 -29.39
CA ASN A 161 -14.27 13.26 -28.90
C ASN A 161 -14.29 13.27 -27.37
N LEU A 162 -13.36 12.54 -26.73
CA LEU A 162 -13.39 12.39 -25.28
C LEU A 162 -13.33 13.75 -24.55
N THR A 163 -12.62 14.72 -25.11
CA THR A 163 -12.50 16.09 -24.59
C THR A 163 -13.73 16.97 -24.88
N ASP A 164 -14.56 16.56 -25.84
CA ASP A 164 -15.79 17.26 -26.26
C ASP A 164 -17.05 16.63 -25.64
N LEU A 165 -16.91 15.57 -24.84
CA LEU A 165 -17.99 15.05 -24.01
C LEU A 165 -18.52 16.16 -23.10
N VAL A 166 -19.84 16.21 -22.90
CA VAL A 166 -20.47 17.24 -22.08
C VAL A 166 -20.47 16.79 -20.63
N ASP A 167 -19.76 17.51 -19.78
CA ASP A 167 -19.76 17.27 -18.35
C ASP A 167 -21.16 17.56 -17.76
N PRO A 168 -21.82 16.58 -17.13
CA PRO A 168 -23.14 16.79 -16.53
C PRO A 168 -23.16 17.79 -15.37
N LEU A 169 -22.02 18.04 -14.71
CA LEU A 169 -21.93 18.99 -13.60
C LEU A 169 -21.79 20.43 -14.08
N THR A 170 -20.97 20.67 -15.10
CA THR A 170 -20.66 22.02 -15.60
C THR A 170 -21.43 22.41 -16.86
N MET A 171 -22.06 21.44 -17.54
CA MET A 171 -22.75 21.60 -18.82
C MET A 171 -21.85 22.12 -19.96
N ASN A 172 -20.53 21.99 -19.82
CA ASN A 172 -19.52 22.38 -20.82
C ASN A 172 -18.76 21.14 -21.32
N PRO A 173 -18.05 21.24 -22.46
CA PRO A 173 -17.06 20.23 -22.84
C PRO A 173 -16.09 19.95 -21.69
N VAL A 174 -15.76 18.68 -21.46
CA VAL A 174 -14.83 18.25 -20.41
C VAL A 174 -13.45 18.89 -20.57
N GLY A 175 -12.99 19.09 -21.80
CA GLY A 175 -11.65 19.56 -22.09
C GLY A 175 -10.57 18.51 -21.81
N ALA A 176 -9.33 18.97 -21.62
CA ALA A 176 -8.23 18.07 -21.27
C ALA A 176 -8.40 17.55 -19.83
N SER A 177 -8.38 16.24 -19.65
CA SER A 177 -8.70 15.60 -18.37
C SER A 177 -8.13 14.20 -18.25
N THR A 178 -8.08 13.70 -17.03
CA THR A 178 -7.76 12.31 -16.72
C THR A 178 -9.05 11.50 -16.64
N PHE A 179 -9.07 10.37 -17.32
CA PHE A 179 -10.19 9.43 -17.33
C PHE A 179 -9.77 8.08 -16.75
N ARG A 180 -10.71 7.39 -16.12
CA ARG A 180 -10.63 6.00 -15.70
C ARG A 180 -11.59 5.18 -16.55
N LEU A 181 -11.09 4.23 -17.33
CA LEU A 181 -11.90 3.21 -17.98
C LEU A 181 -12.09 2.05 -17.00
N ARG A 182 -13.34 1.72 -16.69
CA ARG A 182 -13.73 0.56 -15.90
C ARG A 182 -14.46 -0.45 -16.78
N VAL A 183 -14.05 -1.71 -16.73
CA VAL A 183 -14.58 -2.83 -17.54
C VAL A 183 -14.88 -4.03 -16.63
N GLY A 184 -16.01 -4.72 -16.86
CA GLY A 184 -16.28 -6.03 -16.25
C GLY A 184 -17.65 -6.19 -15.61
N ASP A 185 -18.27 -5.10 -15.16
CA ASP A 185 -19.62 -5.14 -14.58
C ASP A 185 -20.46 -3.90 -14.92
N ARG A 186 -21.72 -3.91 -14.45
CA ARG A 186 -22.67 -2.80 -14.58
C ARG A 186 -22.96 -2.12 -13.25
N THR A 187 -22.14 -2.39 -12.23
CA THR A 187 -22.35 -1.90 -10.88
C THR A 187 -22.20 -0.38 -10.90
N PRO A 188 -23.18 0.40 -10.41
CA PRO A 188 -23.05 1.84 -10.30
C PRO A 188 -21.95 2.22 -9.30
N LEU A 189 -21.39 3.43 -9.44
CA LEU A 189 -20.46 3.95 -8.45
C LEU A 189 -21.10 3.98 -7.04
N PRO A 190 -20.34 3.69 -5.98
CA PRO A 190 -20.82 3.72 -4.60
C PRO A 190 -21.46 5.05 -4.23
N ALA A 191 -22.48 5.03 -3.37
CA ALA A 191 -22.93 6.28 -2.77
C ALA A 191 -21.94 6.76 -1.70
N ALA A 192 -21.98 8.07 -1.42
CA ALA A 192 -21.33 8.62 -0.24
C ALA A 192 -21.80 7.89 1.04
N PRO A 193 -20.91 7.69 2.02
CA PRO A 193 -21.24 6.95 3.22
C PRO A 193 -22.30 7.70 4.04
N LEU A 194 -23.25 6.96 4.59
CA LEU A 194 -24.20 7.51 5.55
C LEU A 194 -23.51 7.64 6.90
N ASN A 195 -23.20 8.87 7.31
CA ASN A 195 -22.60 9.14 8.62
C ASN A 195 -23.71 9.30 9.69
N LEU A 196 -23.73 8.41 10.68
CA LEU A 196 -24.68 8.45 11.80
C LEU A 196 -24.18 9.28 12.99
N GLY A 197 -22.91 9.71 12.96
CA GLY A 197 -22.24 10.40 14.05
C GLY A 197 -22.15 9.56 15.32
N THR A 198 -22.04 10.24 16.47
CA THR A 198 -22.10 9.57 17.78
C THR A 198 -23.50 9.07 18.04
N VAL A 199 -23.59 7.79 18.36
CA VAL A 199 -24.83 7.12 18.64
C VAL A 199 -24.99 6.76 20.12
N LEU A 200 -26.13 6.17 20.49
CA LEU A 200 -26.27 5.53 21.79
C LEU A 200 -25.45 4.23 21.80
N ASP A 201 -24.73 4.05 22.91
CA ASP A 201 -23.97 2.86 23.29
C ASP A 201 -24.70 1.56 22.88
N PRO A 202 -24.16 0.83 21.89
CA PRO A 202 -24.59 -0.51 21.55
C PRO A 202 -24.51 -1.47 22.75
N GLY A 203 -25.32 -2.51 22.77
CA GLY A 203 -25.23 -3.50 23.85
C GLY A 203 -24.16 -4.57 23.60
N SER A 204 -23.60 -5.11 24.69
CA SER A 204 -22.59 -6.19 24.69
C SER A 204 -23.09 -7.59 24.31
N ASN A 205 -24.36 -7.74 23.92
CA ASN A 205 -24.94 -9.04 23.55
C ASN A 205 -25.90 -8.95 22.37
N TYR A 206 -26.22 -10.10 21.76
CA TYR A 206 -27.08 -10.17 20.57
C TYR A 206 -28.45 -9.47 20.73
N ALA A 207 -29.00 -9.45 21.95
CA ALA A 207 -30.31 -8.82 22.20
C ALA A 207 -30.23 -7.29 22.30
N GLY A 208 -29.07 -6.74 22.70
CA GLY A 208 -28.80 -5.31 22.77
C GLY A 208 -28.12 -4.75 21.52
N ALA A 209 -27.87 -5.58 20.51
CA ALA A 209 -27.17 -5.18 19.30
C ALA A 209 -27.89 -4.03 18.57
N ARG A 210 -27.13 -3.05 18.10
CA ARG A 210 -27.65 -1.92 17.34
C ARG A 210 -27.94 -2.34 15.90
N ASP A 211 -29.22 -2.32 15.51
CA ASP A 211 -29.62 -2.68 14.14
C ASP A 211 -29.31 -1.55 13.13
N LEU A 212 -28.39 -1.84 12.20
CA LEU A 212 -27.97 -0.99 11.10
C LEU A 212 -28.57 -1.44 9.76
N THR A 213 -29.49 -2.42 9.74
CA THR A 213 -30.10 -2.93 8.50
C THR A 213 -30.74 -1.80 7.68
N ALA A 214 -31.42 -0.86 8.34
CA ALA A 214 -32.04 0.26 7.63
C ALA A 214 -31.02 1.29 7.08
N ASN A 215 -29.79 1.28 7.58
CA ASN A 215 -28.73 2.20 7.18
C ASN A 215 -27.86 1.62 6.08
N LEU A 216 -27.52 0.33 6.21
CA LEU A 216 -26.65 -0.38 5.27
C LEU A 216 -27.45 -1.03 4.11
N MET A 217 -28.73 -1.38 4.31
CA MET A 217 -29.49 -2.26 3.40
C MET A 217 -30.87 -1.73 2.91
N GLN A 218 -31.45 -0.64 3.45
CA GLN A 218 -32.80 -0.13 3.05
C GLN A 218 -32.82 0.88 1.87
N PRO A 219 -33.99 1.11 1.20
CA PRO A 219 -34.05 1.04 -0.26
C PRO A 219 -34.10 2.41 -0.96
N VAL A 220 -33.13 2.66 -1.82
CA VAL A 220 -33.33 3.29 -3.14
C VAL A 220 -32.34 2.58 -4.06
N THR A 221 -32.89 1.82 -5.03
CA THR A 221 -32.21 0.96 -6.05
C THR A 221 -31.37 -0.22 -5.52
N THR A 222 -31.87 -1.44 -5.77
CA THR A 222 -31.12 -2.70 -5.67
C THR A 222 -29.84 -2.62 -6.50
N GLY A 223 -28.68 -2.95 -5.93
CA GLY A 223 -27.40 -3.08 -6.65
C GLY A 223 -26.43 -1.90 -6.57
N ILE A 224 -26.73 -0.81 -5.84
CA ILE A 224 -25.73 0.25 -5.58
C ILE A 224 -24.94 -0.08 -4.31
N PRO A 225 -23.60 -0.03 -4.34
CA PRO A 225 -22.80 -0.15 -3.13
C PRO A 225 -23.13 0.92 -2.07
N ARG A 226 -23.05 0.52 -0.80
CA ARG A 226 -23.44 1.36 0.35
C ARG A 226 -22.42 1.23 1.47
N ALA A 227 -22.10 2.36 2.06
CA ALA A 227 -21.33 2.42 3.30
C ALA A 227 -22.07 3.20 4.39
N VAL A 228 -21.87 2.80 5.64
CA VAL A 228 -22.33 3.52 6.84
C VAL A 228 -21.12 3.73 7.75
N VAL A 229 -21.07 4.90 8.38
CA VAL A 229 -20.06 5.22 9.41
C VAL A 229 -20.77 5.53 10.71
N VAL A 230 -20.35 4.89 11.79
CA VAL A 230 -20.91 5.08 13.14
C VAL A 230 -19.77 5.41 14.09
N SER A 231 -19.91 6.49 14.85
CA SER A 231 -18.92 6.87 15.87
C SER A 231 -19.36 6.37 17.25
N GLN A 232 -18.47 5.73 18.00
CA GLN A 232 -18.66 5.29 19.39
C GLN A 232 -17.33 5.31 20.15
N SER A 233 -17.32 4.74 21.36
CA SER A 233 -16.12 4.61 22.19
C SER A 233 -16.21 3.35 23.01
N ILE A 234 -15.13 2.57 23.03
CA ILE A 234 -14.94 1.47 23.98
C ILE A 234 -14.49 2.09 25.31
N GLN A 235 -15.32 1.96 26.35
CA GLN A 235 -15.06 2.50 27.68
C GLN A 235 -15.85 1.73 28.75
N ASN A 236 -15.23 1.48 29.90
CA ASN A 236 -15.92 0.85 31.03
C ASN A 236 -16.82 1.81 31.81
N VAL A 237 -16.47 3.10 31.84
CA VAL A 237 -17.20 4.12 32.58
C VAL A 237 -18.14 4.84 31.64
N GLY A 238 -19.44 4.70 31.90
CA GLY A 238 -20.48 5.36 31.10
C GLY A 238 -21.02 4.51 29.94
N SER A 239 -20.46 3.32 29.70
CA SER A 239 -21.14 2.30 28.90
C SER A 239 -22.35 1.73 29.64
N THR A 240 -23.19 1.02 28.91
CA THR A 240 -24.36 0.32 29.43
C THR A 240 -23.99 -0.93 30.22
N ASP A 241 -22.72 -1.32 30.23
CA ASP A 241 -22.23 -2.51 30.91
C ASP A 241 -21.97 -2.23 32.41
N PRO A 242 -22.51 -3.04 33.34
CA PRO A 242 -22.41 -2.83 34.78
C PRO A 242 -20.97 -3.01 35.28
N SER A 243 -20.47 -2.08 36.11
CA SER A 243 -19.14 -2.18 36.74
C SER A 243 -19.08 -3.21 37.87
N TYR A 244 -18.18 -4.18 37.74
CA TYR A 244 -17.84 -5.12 38.79
C TYR A 244 -16.31 -5.27 38.83
N PRO A 245 -15.65 -4.88 39.93
CA PRO A 245 -14.20 -5.09 40.05
C PRO A 245 -13.92 -6.59 40.21
N LEU A 246 -13.07 -7.14 39.34
CA LEU A 246 -12.46 -8.46 39.51
C LEU A 246 -11.12 -8.29 40.23
N ASP A 247 -10.83 -9.16 41.20
CA ASP A 247 -9.51 -9.17 41.84
C ASP A 247 -8.55 -9.99 40.98
N ALA A 248 -7.53 -9.32 40.42
CA ALA A 248 -6.47 -9.96 39.66
C ALA A 248 -5.47 -10.67 40.60
N PRO A 249 -4.82 -11.76 40.15
CA PRO A 249 -3.74 -12.39 40.91
C PRO A 249 -2.50 -11.48 41.00
N GLY A 250 -1.60 -11.74 41.96
CA GLY A 250 -0.36 -11.00 42.16
C GLY A 250 -0.25 -10.20 43.47
N ALA A 251 -1.22 -10.28 44.38
CA ALA A 251 -1.09 -9.70 45.70
C ALA A 251 -0.39 -10.63 46.70
N GLU A 252 0.36 -10.04 47.62
CA GLU A 252 1.09 -10.76 48.68
C GLU A 252 0.20 -11.56 49.64
N ASN A 253 -1.09 -11.21 49.71
CA ASN A 253 -2.06 -11.88 50.57
C ASN A 253 -2.81 -13.02 49.87
N GLU A 254 -2.39 -13.42 48.66
CA GLU A 254 -3.06 -14.47 47.90
C GLU A 254 -2.78 -15.88 48.43
N PRO A 255 -3.81 -16.76 48.42
CA PRO A 255 -3.63 -18.16 48.80
C PRO A 255 -2.64 -18.87 47.87
N GLY A 256 -1.51 -19.34 48.42
CA GLY A 256 -0.48 -20.06 47.66
C GLY A 256 0.85 -19.31 47.56
N HIS A 257 0.94 -18.06 48.04
CA HIS A 257 2.21 -17.35 48.13
C HIS A 257 3.18 -18.05 49.09
N ARG A 258 4.44 -18.17 48.68
CA ARG A 258 5.49 -18.85 49.46
C ARG A 258 5.98 -17.91 50.57
N GLU A 259 5.78 -18.28 51.83
CA GLU A 259 6.23 -17.48 53.00
C GLU A 259 7.73 -17.72 53.33
N ILE A 260 8.64 -17.16 52.54
CA ILE A 260 10.09 -17.18 52.84
C ILE A 260 10.68 -15.80 52.55
N GLN A 261 11.18 -15.12 53.60
CA GLN A 261 11.74 -13.75 53.61
C GLN A 261 10.97 -12.74 52.73
N ALA A 262 9.95 -12.12 53.33
CA ALA A 262 9.04 -11.17 52.68
C ALA A 262 9.75 -9.91 52.15
N GLU A 263 10.11 -9.89 50.87
CA GLU A 263 10.17 -8.64 50.12
C GLU A 263 8.73 -8.21 49.79
N ASP A 264 8.50 -6.90 49.79
CA ASP A 264 7.19 -6.31 49.42
C ASP A 264 7.28 -5.91 47.95
N HIS A 265 6.52 -6.59 47.08
CA HIS A 265 6.62 -6.49 45.62
C HIS A 265 5.80 -5.33 45.05
N LEU A 266 4.98 -4.67 45.86
CA LEU A 266 4.08 -3.60 45.43
C LEU A 266 4.23 -2.35 46.31
N LEU A 267 4.36 -1.16 45.73
CA LEU A 267 4.69 0.06 46.49
C LEU A 267 3.72 0.41 47.64
N PHE A 268 2.49 -0.12 47.62
CA PHE A 268 1.40 0.18 48.56
C PHE A 268 0.78 -1.06 49.26
N GLY A 269 1.32 -2.27 49.03
CA GLY A 269 0.64 -3.53 49.38
C GLY A 269 -0.77 -3.64 48.77
N ALA A 270 -1.63 -4.50 49.32
CA ALA A 270 -3.00 -4.74 48.84
C ALA A 270 -3.96 -3.52 48.88
N ASN A 271 -3.53 -2.35 49.36
CA ASN A 271 -4.37 -1.14 49.49
C ASN A 271 -4.12 -0.07 48.41
N GLY A 272 -3.15 -0.25 47.51
CA GLY A 272 -2.92 0.64 46.35
C GLY A 272 -3.22 -0.01 45.00
N VAL A 273 -3.95 -1.13 45.04
CA VAL A 273 -4.50 -1.87 43.90
C VAL A 273 -5.49 -0.98 43.14
N ASP A 274 -5.53 -1.10 41.81
CA ASP A 274 -6.54 -0.39 41.03
C ASP A 274 -7.95 -0.73 41.55
N SER A 275 -8.73 0.31 41.81
CA SER A 275 -10.12 0.19 42.27
C SER A 275 -11.06 1.03 41.42
N THR A 276 -10.53 1.69 40.38
CA THR A 276 -11.29 2.52 39.46
C THR A 276 -11.57 1.70 38.22
N PRO A 277 -12.84 1.43 37.87
CA PRO A 277 -13.15 0.73 36.63
C PRO A 277 -12.60 1.47 35.41
N GLY A 278 -11.92 0.75 34.51
CA GLY A 278 -11.46 1.29 33.22
C GLY A 278 -9.95 1.27 33.07
N ILE A 279 -9.45 1.90 31.99
CA ILE A 279 -8.03 1.92 31.67
C ILE A 279 -7.41 3.22 32.15
N THR A 280 -6.30 3.12 32.89
CA THR A 280 -5.63 4.30 33.43
C THR A 280 -4.78 4.98 32.35
N THR A 281 -4.96 6.27 32.10
CA THR A 281 -4.00 7.04 31.28
C THR A 281 -2.86 7.61 32.12
N ARG A 282 -1.61 7.39 31.70
CA ARG A 282 -0.39 7.99 32.27
C ARG A 282 0.35 8.81 31.21
N PHE A 283 0.77 10.00 31.60
CA PHE A 283 1.61 10.85 30.74
C PHE A 283 3.09 10.60 31.03
N TYR A 284 3.96 10.75 30.04
CA TYR A 284 5.41 10.80 30.21
C TYR A 284 6.04 11.88 29.31
N ASN A 285 7.30 12.25 29.58
CA ASN A 285 8.02 13.29 28.85
C ASN A 285 9.54 13.09 28.89
N PHE A 286 10.21 13.75 27.93
CA PHE A 286 11.67 13.82 27.83
C PHE A 286 12.17 15.28 27.93
N ASP A 287 11.50 16.14 28.72
CA ASP A 287 11.79 17.58 28.74
C ASP A 287 13.28 17.88 28.95
N LYS A 288 13.88 18.54 27.95
CA LYS A 288 15.29 18.98 27.94
C LYS A 288 15.45 20.45 28.30
N SER A 289 14.35 21.21 28.36
CA SER A 289 14.36 22.66 28.52
C SER A 289 14.35 23.10 29.97
N ALA A 290 13.75 22.30 30.86
CA ALA A 290 13.69 22.57 32.29
C ALA A 290 14.80 21.83 33.06
N SER A 291 15.27 22.47 34.13
CA SER A 291 16.19 21.83 35.07
C SER A 291 15.43 20.82 35.94
N TYR A 292 15.88 19.56 35.98
CA TYR A 292 15.23 18.52 36.80
C TYR A 292 15.73 18.45 38.25
N GLY A 293 16.82 19.17 38.56
CA GLY A 293 17.42 19.21 39.89
C GLY A 293 18.65 20.10 39.93
N VAL A 294 19.41 20.03 41.02
CA VAL A 294 20.71 20.68 41.15
C VAL A 294 21.75 19.68 41.62
N ASN A 295 23.00 19.87 41.19
CA ASN A 295 24.13 19.10 41.69
C ASN A 295 24.64 19.60 43.06
N LEU A 296 25.66 18.95 43.63
CA LEU A 296 26.29 19.34 44.90
C LEU A 296 26.88 20.76 44.89
N ALA A 297 27.18 21.32 43.71
CA ALA A 297 27.66 22.70 43.54
C ALA A 297 26.51 23.73 43.37
N GLY A 298 25.25 23.30 43.40
CA GLY A 298 24.07 24.13 43.22
C GLY A 298 23.80 24.55 41.78
N GLN A 299 24.43 23.90 40.80
CA GLN A 299 24.20 24.17 39.37
C GLN A 299 22.97 23.40 38.87
N PRO A 300 22.15 24.00 38.00
CA PRO A 300 20.99 23.33 37.40
C PRO A 300 21.42 22.16 36.51
N LEU A 301 20.68 21.06 36.58
CA LEU A 301 20.90 19.85 35.80
C LEU A 301 19.82 19.70 34.73
N TYR A 302 20.23 19.42 33.49
CA TYR A 302 19.35 19.29 32.32
C TYR A 302 19.42 17.88 31.73
N ASN A 303 18.33 17.44 31.12
CA ASN A 303 18.20 16.08 30.59
C ASN A 303 19.14 15.87 29.39
N ASN A 304 20.05 14.90 29.49
CA ASN A 304 21.00 14.53 28.43
C ASN A 304 20.57 13.29 27.64
N ILE A 305 19.33 12.82 27.82
CA ILE A 305 18.80 11.67 27.08
C ILE A 305 18.92 11.87 25.57
N ASN A 306 19.39 10.86 24.84
CA ASN A 306 19.54 10.90 23.38
C ASN A 306 18.34 10.26 22.66
N GLU A 307 18.25 10.41 21.34
CA GLU A 307 17.11 9.88 20.56
C GLU A 307 16.97 8.36 20.64
N ALA A 308 18.09 7.62 20.66
CA ALA A 308 18.05 6.16 20.79
C ALA A 308 17.46 5.73 22.14
N GLN A 309 17.81 6.42 23.22
CA GLN A 309 17.28 6.21 24.56
C GLN A 309 15.80 6.61 24.68
N MET A 310 15.40 7.74 24.08
CA MET A 310 13.98 8.11 24.00
C MET A 310 13.17 7.03 23.27
N GLN A 311 13.70 6.49 22.18
CA GLN A 311 13.09 5.39 21.45
C GLN A 311 12.98 4.13 22.32
N ARG A 312 14.05 3.74 23.04
CA ARG A 312 13.99 2.60 23.98
C ARG A 312 12.95 2.82 25.07
N ALA A 313 12.82 4.04 25.60
CA ALA A 313 11.78 4.35 26.60
C ALA A 313 10.36 4.21 26.05
N ARG A 314 10.11 4.67 24.81
CA ARG A 314 8.81 4.50 24.13
C ARG A 314 8.44 3.03 24.00
N GLU A 315 9.39 2.20 23.57
CA GLU A 315 9.20 0.75 23.47
C GLU A 315 8.91 0.12 24.84
N ILE A 316 9.58 0.56 25.91
CA ILE A 316 9.29 0.06 27.28
C ILE A 316 7.85 0.41 27.71
N PHE A 317 7.40 1.64 27.46
CA PHE A 317 6.03 2.03 27.77
C PHE A 317 5.01 1.22 26.98
N GLU A 318 5.29 0.93 25.70
CA GLU A 318 4.47 0.03 24.88
C GLU A 318 4.44 -1.40 25.44
N TYR A 319 5.59 -2.00 25.80
CA TYR A 319 5.64 -3.33 26.43
C TYR A 319 4.76 -3.42 27.69
N TYR A 320 4.79 -2.40 28.55
CA TYR A 320 3.91 -2.35 29.71
C TYR A 320 2.45 -2.11 29.30
N GLY A 321 2.18 -1.19 28.36
CA GLY A 321 0.82 -0.87 27.89
C GLY A 321 0.10 -2.06 27.25
N ASN A 322 0.83 -2.94 26.56
CA ASN A 322 0.26 -4.12 25.92
C ASN A 322 -0.07 -5.26 26.92
N GLN A 323 0.45 -5.18 28.15
CA GLN A 323 0.26 -6.22 29.17
C GLN A 323 -0.62 -5.77 30.33
N LEU A 324 -0.68 -4.45 30.58
CA LEU A 324 -1.28 -3.85 31.75
C LEU A 324 -2.43 -2.93 31.33
N GLY A 325 -3.42 -2.72 32.20
CA GLY A 325 -4.53 -1.80 31.95
C GLY A 325 -4.16 -0.32 32.08
N VAL A 326 -3.11 0.11 31.37
CA VAL A 326 -2.59 1.48 31.39
C VAL A 326 -2.20 1.94 29.99
N GLN A 327 -2.71 3.10 29.59
CA GLN A 327 -2.34 3.77 28.35
C GLN A 327 -1.30 4.86 28.62
N PHE A 328 -0.20 4.83 27.86
CA PHE A 328 0.85 5.84 27.94
C PHE A 328 0.71 6.88 26.84
N VAL A 329 0.84 8.16 27.19
CA VAL A 329 0.80 9.27 26.24
C VAL A 329 2.02 10.17 26.42
N GLU A 330 2.81 10.33 25.37
CA GLU A 330 3.95 11.26 25.37
C GLU A 330 3.43 12.70 25.42
N THR A 331 4.06 13.52 26.24
CA THR A 331 3.80 14.96 26.32
C THR A 331 5.10 15.73 26.35
N GLU A 332 5.03 17.03 26.09
CA GLU A 332 6.22 17.88 26.09
C GLU A 332 6.88 17.99 27.49
N SER A 333 6.10 17.99 28.58
CA SER A 333 6.64 18.26 29.94
C SER A 333 5.81 17.72 31.11
N SER A 334 4.74 16.94 30.86
CA SER A 334 3.83 16.45 31.90
C SER A 334 4.05 14.96 32.18
N GLY A 335 3.73 14.53 33.40
CA GLY A 335 3.78 13.13 33.80
C GLY A 335 5.18 12.63 34.17
N ILE A 336 5.47 11.38 33.84
CA ILE A 336 6.72 10.68 34.16
C ILE A 336 7.88 11.32 33.39
N SER A 337 8.84 11.93 34.08
CA SER A 337 10.05 12.44 33.44
C SER A 337 11.12 11.35 33.34
N VAL A 338 11.48 11.00 32.10
CA VAL A 338 12.54 10.04 31.79
C VAL A 338 13.84 10.79 31.52
N ILE A 339 14.81 10.65 32.42
CA ILE A 339 16.01 11.48 32.43
C ILE A 339 17.25 10.60 32.30
N THR A 340 18.21 11.04 31.48
CA THR A 340 19.60 10.57 31.57
C THR A 340 20.48 11.76 31.99
N GLY A 341 21.22 11.65 33.09
CA GLY A 341 21.95 12.78 33.64
C GLY A 341 22.66 12.51 34.96
N GLU A 342 23.25 13.55 35.54
CA GLU A 342 23.89 13.49 36.86
C GLU A 342 22.81 13.35 37.95
N PHE A 343 23.10 12.61 39.02
CA PHE A 343 22.22 12.54 40.18
C PHE A 343 22.12 13.90 40.89
N ASP A 344 20.89 14.30 41.23
CA ASP A 344 20.65 15.52 41.98
C ASP A 344 20.98 15.36 43.47
N THR A 345 21.02 16.48 44.20
CA THR A 345 21.29 16.44 45.65
C THR A 345 20.32 15.59 46.47
N VAL A 346 19.13 15.27 45.97
CA VAL A 346 18.14 14.44 46.68
C VAL A 346 18.50 12.96 46.52
N ILE A 347 18.87 12.54 45.31
CA ILE A 347 19.32 11.17 45.03
C ILE A 347 20.64 10.90 45.78
N ILE A 348 21.59 11.84 45.73
CA ILE A 348 22.90 11.71 46.42
C ILE A 348 22.76 11.66 47.96
N GLN A 349 21.64 12.10 48.54
CA GLN A 349 21.42 11.93 49.98
C GLN A 349 21.05 10.49 50.36
N GLN A 350 20.57 9.70 49.40
CA GLN A 350 20.14 8.32 49.60
C GLN A 350 21.14 7.30 49.04
N PHE A 351 21.86 7.70 48.00
CA PHE A 351 22.84 6.89 47.26
C PHE A 351 24.17 7.65 47.13
N GLU A 352 25.04 7.21 46.23
CA GLU A 352 26.30 7.87 45.88
C GLU A 352 26.16 8.91 44.76
N PRO A 353 27.13 9.84 44.61
CA PRO A 353 27.26 10.66 43.40
C PRO A 353 27.50 9.81 42.16
N SER A 354 27.02 10.32 41.01
CA SER A 354 27.23 9.73 39.69
C SER A 354 28.67 9.26 39.46
N GLY A 355 28.83 8.02 39.01
CA GLY A 355 30.14 7.44 38.74
C GLY A 355 30.09 5.98 38.27
N PRO A 356 31.12 5.50 37.54
CA PRO A 356 31.10 4.16 36.95
C PRO A 356 31.02 3.03 37.99
N GLY A 357 30.09 2.10 37.78
CA GLY A 357 29.89 0.91 38.62
C GLY A 357 29.09 1.17 39.90
N GLY A 358 28.36 2.29 39.97
CA GLY A 358 27.46 2.64 41.07
C GLY A 358 26.01 2.25 40.79
N VAL A 359 25.07 2.89 41.48
CA VAL A 359 23.64 2.82 41.17
C VAL A 359 23.39 3.34 39.74
N ALA A 360 22.97 2.44 38.85
CA ALA A 360 22.83 2.74 37.42
C ALA A 360 21.58 3.58 37.08
N GLY A 361 20.54 3.49 37.91
CA GLY A 361 19.28 4.20 37.75
C GLY A 361 18.53 4.33 39.07
N VAL A 362 17.67 5.34 39.17
CA VAL A 362 16.75 5.52 40.30
C VAL A 362 15.39 6.01 39.80
N GLY A 363 14.36 5.18 39.98
CA GLY A 363 12.97 5.43 39.65
C GLY A 363 12.10 5.55 40.90
N GLY A 364 11.20 6.53 40.91
CA GLY A 364 10.23 6.69 41.99
C GLY A 364 9.42 7.98 41.88
N GLY A 365 8.16 7.95 42.34
CA GLY A 365 7.22 9.04 42.06
C GLY A 365 6.99 9.16 40.55
N ASN A 366 6.90 10.39 40.01
CA ASN A 366 6.75 10.62 38.56
C ASN A 366 8.09 10.93 37.87
N ARG A 367 9.19 10.30 38.28
CA ARG A 367 10.53 10.58 37.74
C ARG A 367 11.42 9.35 37.80
N LEU A 368 12.20 9.11 36.75
CA LEU A 368 13.40 8.28 36.81
C LEU A 368 14.63 9.02 36.31
N VAL A 369 15.78 8.74 36.91
CA VAL A 369 17.08 9.29 36.51
C VAL A 369 18.05 8.14 36.25
N MET A 370 18.49 8.02 35.00
CA MET A 370 19.55 7.10 34.55
C MET A 370 20.90 7.80 34.71
N ASP A 371 21.85 7.16 35.37
CA ASP A 371 23.13 7.80 35.68
C ASP A 371 23.97 8.03 34.41
N ILE A 372 24.42 9.26 34.19
CA ILE A 372 25.37 9.60 33.12
C ILE A 372 26.80 9.10 33.41
N GLY A 373 27.09 8.68 34.65
CA GLY A 373 28.35 8.08 35.06
C GLY A 373 28.61 6.69 34.45
N GLU A 374 27.58 6.02 33.93
CA GLU A 374 27.64 4.68 33.35
C GLU A 374 27.97 4.66 31.85
N THR A 375 28.46 3.52 31.37
CA THR A 375 28.65 3.28 29.93
C THR A 375 27.41 2.58 29.35
N TRP A 376 26.66 3.31 28.53
CA TRP A 376 25.38 2.84 27.97
C TRP A 376 25.52 2.25 26.57
N ASP A 377 25.03 1.02 26.43
CA ASP A 377 24.58 0.44 25.18
C ASP A 377 23.10 0.81 24.98
N ASN A 378 22.84 1.64 23.96
CA ASN A 378 21.51 2.16 23.63
C ASN A 378 20.81 1.33 22.55
N GLY A 379 21.37 0.20 22.13
CA GLY A 379 20.70 -0.75 21.24
C GLY A 379 19.46 -1.37 21.89
N PHE A 380 18.62 -1.99 21.06
CA PHE A 380 17.55 -2.86 21.57
C PHE A 380 18.16 -3.95 22.45
N ASN A 381 17.56 -4.23 23.60
CA ASN A 381 18.11 -5.17 24.59
C ASN A 381 19.49 -4.76 25.17
N GLY A 382 19.93 -3.52 24.95
CA GLY A 382 21.14 -2.94 25.54
C GLY A 382 20.97 -2.66 27.04
N ASN A 383 22.08 -2.50 27.76
CA ASN A 383 22.05 -2.33 29.23
C ASN A 383 21.24 -1.11 29.70
N TRP A 384 21.15 -0.05 28.89
CA TRP A 384 20.31 1.11 29.20
C TRP A 384 18.82 0.71 29.24
N MET A 385 18.38 -0.08 28.26
CA MET A 385 16.99 -0.53 28.16
C MET A 385 16.61 -1.41 29.36
N HIS A 386 17.47 -2.33 29.78
CA HIS A 386 17.25 -3.18 30.97
C HIS A 386 17.05 -2.35 32.24
N VAL A 387 17.95 -1.41 32.51
CA VAL A 387 17.85 -0.54 33.69
C VAL A 387 16.61 0.35 33.58
N ALA A 388 16.34 0.93 32.41
CA ALA A 388 15.15 1.75 32.21
C ALA A 388 13.84 0.95 32.40
N PHE A 389 13.79 -0.32 31.98
CA PHE A 389 12.65 -1.21 32.19
C PHE A 389 12.35 -1.41 33.69
N HIS A 390 13.42 -1.61 34.47
CA HIS A 390 13.39 -1.74 35.92
C HIS A 390 12.92 -0.45 36.61
N GLU A 391 13.52 0.70 36.27
CA GLU A 391 13.17 1.98 36.88
C GLU A 391 11.77 2.47 36.49
N ILE A 392 11.31 2.16 35.27
CA ILE A 392 9.93 2.40 34.86
C ILE A 392 8.98 1.51 35.67
N GLY A 393 9.33 0.24 35.90
CA GLY A 393 8.59 -0.65 36.81
C GLY A 393 8.37 -0.04 38.19
N HIS A 394 9.43 0.57 38.78
CA HIS A 394 9.32 1.31 40.04
C HIS A 394 8.36 2.51 39.99
N VAL A 395 8.41 3.29 38.91
CA VAL A 395 7.48 4.41 38.69
C VAL A 395 6.03 3.92 38.54
N LEU A 396 5.83 2.75 37.96
CA LEU A 396 4.51 2.12 37.81
C LEU A 396 4.00 1.50 39.12
N GLY A 397 4.86 1.31 40.12
CA GLY A 397 4.48 0.81 41.44
C GLY A 397 4.95 -0.61 41.75
N LEU A 398 5.74 -1.22 40.87
CA LEU A 398 6.43 -2.48 41.13
C LEU A 398 7.64 -2.25 42.04
N ARG A 399 7.94 -3.21 42.90
CA ARG A 399 9.15 -3.21 43.73
C ARG A 399 10.02 -4.41 43.37
N HIS A 400 11.21 -4.42 43.95
CA HIS A 400 12.12 -5.54 43.81
C HIS A 400 11.46 -6.86 44.21
N SER A 401 11.82 -7.91 43.49
CA SER A 401 11.35 -9.27 43.67
C SER A 401 12.52 -10.25 43.56
N TYR A 402 13.58 -10.02 44.35
CA TYR A 402 14.85 -10.73 44.22
C TYR A 402 14.77 -12.22 44.57
N GLU A 403 13.70 -12.63 45.27
CA GLU A 403 13.43 -14.01 45.65
C GLU A 403 12.68 -14.82 44.58
N LEU A 404 12.17 -14.16 43.53
CA LEU A 404 11.49 -14.83 42.42
C LEU A 404 12.48 -15.48 41.45
N THR A 405 11.97 -16.31 40.55
CA THR A 405 12.81 -17.00 39.57
C THR A 405 13.55 -16.01 38.66
N PRO A 406 14.77 -16.35 38.22
CA PRO A 406 15.47 -15.62 37.17
C PRO A 406 14.58 -15.32 35.96
N GLY A 407 14.73 -14.12 35.39
CA GLY A 407 13.95 -13.68 34.22
C GLY A 407 12.89 -12.62 34.51
N THR A 408 12.68 -12.25 35.77
CA THR A 408 11.86 -11.10 36.19
C THR A 408 12.68 -9.81 36.16
N ILE A 409 12.17 -8.74 35.56
CA ILE A 409 12.85 -7.44 35.44
C ILE A 409 13.05 -6.80 36.82
N MET A 410 12.07 -6.93 37.72
CA MET A 410 12.22 -6.46 39.10
C MET A 410 13.03 -7.40 39.99
N GLY A 411 13.50 -8.54 39.46
CA GLY A 411 14.23 -9.56 40.21
C GLY A 411 15.75 -9.44 40.13
N THR A 412 16.45 -10.54 40.41
CA THR A 412 17.92 -10.56 40.28
C THR A 412 18.30 -10.58 38.79
N PRO A 413 19.31 -9.78 38.37
CA PRO A 413 19.78 -9.73 36.98
C PRO A 413 20.54 -10.99 36.55
N GLU A 414 20.63 -12.00 37.42
CA GLU A 414 21.21 -13.30 37.11
C GLU A 414 20.26 -14.03 36.16
N VAL A 415 20.39 -13.74 34.86
CA VAL A 415 20.22 -14.79 33.85
C VAL A 415 21.12 -15.91 34.32
N ALA A 416 20.55 -16.88 35.04
CA ALA A 416 21.23 -18.12 35.36
C ALA A 416 21.69 -18.62 34.00
N ASN A 417 23.01 -18.56 33.79
CA ASN A 417 23.68 -19.15 32.66
C ASN A 417 23.13 -20.58 32.64
N LEU A 418 22.16 -20.88 31.76
CA LEU A 418 21.64 -22.23 31.62
C LEU A 418 22.89 -23.05 31.38
N ASP A 419 23.16 -24.03 32.26
CA ASP A 419 24.44 -24.68 32.64
C ASP A 419 25.33 -25.21 31.47
N PHE A 420 25.50 -24.40 30.43
CA PHE A 420 25.90 -24.69 29.05
C PHE A 420 26.46 -23.44 28.31
N GLY A 421 26.57 -22.28 28.96
CA GLY A 421 27.22 -21.10 28.37
C GLY A 421 26.37 -20.34 27.33
N GLN A 422 25.05 -20.44 27.41
CA GLN A 422 24.13 -19.62 26.62
C GLN A 422 23.39 -18.65 27.54
N SER A 423 23.39 -17.36 27.18
CA SER A 423 22.49 -16.38 27.76
C SER A 423 21.06 -16.77 27.43
N ALA A 424 20.16 -16.85 28.42
CA ALA A 424 18.74 -16.99 28.12
C ALA A 424 18.27 -15.72 27.40
N GLU A 425 17.36 -15.88 26.44
CA GLU A 425 16.70 -14.73 25.81
C GLU A 425 15.90 -13.98 26.89
N PRO A 426 16.09 -12.66 27.04
CA PRO A 426 15.37 -11.88 28.02
C PRO A 426 13.90 -11.77 27.64
N ILE A 427 13.02 -11.85 28.64
CA ILE A 427 11.56 -11.74 28.50
C ILE A 427 11.18 -10.36 29.07
N PHE A 428 10.47 -9.56 28.28
CA PHE A 428 10.08 -8.19 28.63
C PHE A 428 8.57 -7.99 28.47
N PRO A 429 7.85 -7.57 29.51
CA PRO A 429 8.19 -7.73 30.94
C PRO A 429 8.25 -9.22 31.31
N GLY A 430 8.89 -9.59 32.43
CA GLY A 430 8.84 -10.97 32.93
C GLY A 430 7.43 -11.36 33.41
N GLU A 431 7.11 -12.66 33.43
CA GLU A 431 5.77 -13.15 33.78
C GLU A 431 5.27 -12.66 35.16
N HIS A 432 6.18 -12.54 36.13
CA HIS A 432 5.87 -12.00 37.46
C HIS A 432 5.66 -10.49 37.45
N ASP A 433 6.40 -9.74 36.62
CA ASP A 433 6.19 -8.31 36.44
C ASP A 433 4.81 -8.04 35.84
N VAL A 434 4.38 -8.86 34.87
CA VAL A 434 3.04 -8.80 34.28
C VAL A 434 1.98 -9.10 35.33
N THR A 435 2.15 -10.17 36.12
CA THR A 435 1.17 -10.55 37.15
C THR A 435 1.00 -9.45 38.19
N HIS A 436 2.10 -8.94 38.75
CA HIS A 436 2.06 -7.83 39.71
C HIS A 436 1.55 -6.53 39.07
N GLY A 437 1.95 -6.24 37.84
CA GLY A 437 1.51 -5.07 37.11
C GLY A 437 0.01 -5.08 36.81
N GLN A 438 -0.57 -6.23 36.45
CA GLN A 438 -2.01 -6.38 36.17
C GLN A 438 -2.85 -6.21 37.45
N MET A 439 -2.27 -6.49 38.62
CA MET A 439 -2.90 -6.15 39.89
C MET A 439 -2.90 -4.64 40.14
N VAL A 440 -1.84 -3.92 39.78
CA VAL A 440 -1.75 -2.45 39.93
C VAL A 440 -2.55 -1.70 38.85
N TYR A 441 -2.62 -2.24 37.64
CA TYR A 441 -3.31 -1.68 36.47
C TYR A 441 -4.07 -2.81 35.75
N ARG A 442 -5.37 -2.92 36.03
CA ARG A 442 -6.18 -4.08 35.61
C ARG A 442 -6.51 -4.02 34.12
N PRO A 443 -6.23 -5.07 33.33
CA PRO A 443 -6.63 -5.17 31.92
C PRO A 443 -8.13 -5.49 31.82
N GLU A 444 -8.96 -4.56 32.30
CA GLU A 444 -10.39 -4.77 32.48
C GLU A 444 -11.26 -4.02 31.48
N SER A 445 -10.70 -3.50 30.37
CA SER A 445 -11.51 -2.99 29.26
C SER A 445 -12.39 -4.12 28.73
N LYS A 446 -13.67 -4.06 29.11
CA LYS A 446 -14.65 -5.14 28.92
C LYS A 446 -15.78 -4.74 27.99
N ASP A 447 -15.83 -3.46 27.65
CA ASP A 447 -16.87 -2.88 26.82
C ASP A 447 -16.87 -3.53 25.44
N ILE A 448 -18.07 -3.85 24.97
CA ILE A 448 -18.31 -4.55 23.71
C ILE A 448 -19.47 -3.85 23.03
N ASP A 449 -19.19 -3.31 21.86
CA ASP A 449 -20.20 -2.72 21.02
C ASP A 449 -20.64 -3.70 19.94
N LEU A 450 -21.88 -4.19 20.04
CA LEU A 450 -22.44 -5.11 19.06
C LEU A 450 -23.42 -4.41 18.11
N TYR A 451 -23.17 -4.58 16.82
CA TYR A 451 -24.01 -4.08 15.72
C TYR A 451 -24.63 -5.27 14.97
N GLN A 452 -25.83 -5.09 14.42
CA GLN A 452 -26.54 -6.11 13.63
C GLN A 452 -26.91 -5.54 12.26
N PHE A 453 -26.84 -6.36 11.21
CA PHE A 453 -27.49 -6.06 9.93
C PHE A 453 -27.99 -7.33 9.25
N THR A 454 -28.92 -7.17 8.30
CA THR A 454 -29.47 -8.29 7.52
C THR A 454 -29.17 -8.13 6.04
N VAL A 455 -28.39 -9.05 5.46
CA VAL A 455 -28.18 -9.15 4.01
C VAL A 455 -29.47 -9.70 3.38
N PRO A 456 -30.14 -8.96 2.48
CA PRO A 456 -31.39 -9.39 1.87
C PRO A 456 -31.26 -10.65 1.01
N ASN A 457 -32.34 -11.42 0.90
CA ASN A 457 -32.39 -12.58 -0.01
C ASN A 457 -32.13 -12.17 -1.46
N GLY A 458 -31.27 -12.93 -2.14
CA GLY A 458 -30.89 -12.67 -3.53
C GLY A 458 -29.94 -11.49 -3.73
N SER A 459 -29.29 -11.03 -2.66
CA SER A 459 -28.26 -9.99 -2.73
C SER A 459 -27.02 -10.38 -1.92
N PRO A 460 -26.37 -11.52 -2.22
CA PRO A 460 -25.01 -11.75 -1.73
C PRO A 460 -24.11 -10.62 -2.19
N GLY A 461 -23.00 -10.42 -1.50
CA GLY A 461 -22.11 -9.32 -1.83
C GLY A 461 -20.86 -9.29 -0.99
N HIS A 462 -19.92 -8.48 -1.44
CA HIS A 462 -18.68 -8.21 -0.76
C HIS A 462 -18.89 -7.22 0.39
N PHE A 463 -18.38 -7.57 1.58
CA PHE A 463 -18.55 -6.80 2.80
C PHE A 463 -17.19 -6.45 3.39
N THR A 464 -17.04 -5.20 3.83
CA THR A 464 -15.91 -4.78 4.66
C THR A 464 -16.40 -4.11 5.94
N ALA A 465 -15.67 -4.36 7.02
CA ALA A 465 -15.82 -3.69 8.29
C ALA A 465 -14.43 -3.19 8.73
N GLU A 466 -14.34 -1.89 8.99
CA GLU A 466 -13.10 -1.22 9.37
C GLU A 466 -13.37 -0.38 10.63
N VAL A 467 -12.53 -0.54 11.65
CA VAL A 467 -12.47 0.38 12.78
C VAL A 467 -11.40 1.41 12.51
N VAL A 468 -11.75 2.68 12.70
CA VAL A 468 -10.81 3.80 12.63
C VAL A 468 -10.75 4.45 14.01
N ALA A 469 -9.65 4.23 14.71
CA ALA A 469 -9.34 4.78 16.02
C ALA A 469 -8.04 5.59 15.97
N GLU A 470 -6.91 4.96 15.65
CA GLU A 470 -5.59 5.60 15.59
C GLU A 470 -5.56 6.66 14.47
N ARG A 471 -6.10 6.34 13.29
CA ARG A 471 -6.05 7.18 12.08
C ARG A 471 -7.10 8.30 12.02
N ARG A 472 -7.90 8.45 13.07
CA ARG A 472 -8.89 9.54 13.18
C ARG A 472 -8.18 10.90 13.20
N MET A 473 -8.88 11.94 12.75
CA MET A 473 -8.41 13.34 12.86
C MET A 473 -8.07 13.72 14.32
N ASN A 474 -8.90 13.29 15.26
CA ASN A 474 -8.53 13.26 16.67
C ASN A 474 -8.19 11.81 17.00
N SER A 475 -6.91 11.46 16.88
CA SER A 475 -6.41 10.11 17.11
C SER A 475 -6.84 9.58 18.48
N SER A 476 -7.21 8.31 18.52
CA SER A 476 -7.64 7.59 19.70
C SER A 476 -6.58 6.57 20.09
N SER A 477 -6.45 6.29 21.39
CA SER A 477 -5.55 5.27 21.92
C SER A 477 -6.18 3.87 21.99
N LEU A 478 -7.35 3.68 21.37
CA LEU A 478 -7.99 2.38 21.27
C LEU A 478 -7.20 1.52 20.28
N ASP A 479 -6.69 0.41 20.78
CA ASP A 479 -6.29 -0.75 19.99
C ASP A 479 -7.52 -1.65 19.85
N SER A 480 -7.99 -1.80 18.62
CA SER A 480 -9.35 -2.26 18.33
C SER A 480 -9.40 -3.71 17.91
N PHE A 481 -10.43 -4.44 18.32
CA PHE A 481 -10.68 -5.82 17.92
C PHE A 481 -12.08 -5.97 17.29
N LEU A 482 -12.11 -6.54 16.09
CA LEU A 482 -13.32 -6.71 15.29
C LEU A 482 -13.68 -8.19 15.18
N ARG A 483 -14.95 -8.54 15.40
CA ARG A 483 -15.49 -9.89 15.20
C ARG A 483 -16.76 -9.87 14.35
N LEU A 484 -16.86 -10.77 13.39
CA LEU A 484 -18.02 -10.93 12.52
C LEU A 484 -18.69 -12.28 12.73
N TYR A 485 -19.98 -12.27 13.06
CA TYR A 485 -20.79 -13.46 13.29
C TYR A 485 -21.92 -13.57 12.26
N ARG A 486 -22.32 -14.80 11.95
CA ARG A 486 -23.54 -15.11 11.19
C ARG A 486 -24.52 -15.89 12.05
N GLN A 487 -25.80 -15.56 11.95
CA GLN A 487 -26.87 -16.36 12.52
C GLN A 487 -27.23 -17.54 11.60
N ASN A 488 -27.21 -18.75 12.17
CA ASN A 488 -27.63 -19.99 11.52
C ASN A 488 -29.16 -20.13 11.54
N THR A 489 -29.67 -21.05 10.72
CA THR A 489 -31.11 -21.34 10.61
C THR A 489 -31.75 -21.85 11.90
N ASP A 490 -30.96 -22.46 12.81
CA ASP A 490 -31.42 -22.94 14.11
C ASP A 490 -31.38 -21.85 15.21
N GLY A 491 -30.97 -20.63 14.86
CA GLY A 491 -30.82 -19.49 15.77
C GLY A 491 -29.48 -19.44 16.50
N SER A 492 -28.63 -20.46 16.37
CA SER A 492 -27.23 -20.39 16.83
C SER A 492 -26.44 -19.38 15.99
N ARG A 493 -25.28 -18.95 16.46
CA ARG A 493 -24.39 -18.04 15.73
C ARG A 493 -23.02 -18.68 15.57
N THR A 494 -22.40 -18.44 14.42
CA THR A 494 -21.03 -18.86 14.11
C THR A 494 -20.19 -17.62 13.88
N LEU A 495 -19.03 -17.57 14.54
CA LEU A 495 -17.98 -16.62 14.19
C LEU A 495 -17.45 -16.96 12.79
N LEU A 496 -17.36 -15.96 11.92
CA LEU A 496 -16.88 -16.10 10.55
C LEU A 496 -15.45 -15.56 10.39
N ALA A 497 -15.19 -14.39 10.96
CA ALA A 497 -13.91 -13.71 10.86
C ALA A 497 -13.68 -12.84 12.11
N GLN A 498 -12.42 -12.58 12.42
CA GLN A 498 -12.01 -11.64 13.45
C GLN A 498 -10.61 -11.11 13.15
N ASN A 499 -10.32 -9.88 13.58
CA ASN A 499 -9.02 -9.23 13.41
C ASN A 499 -8.83 -8.11 14.45
N ASP A 500 -7.64 -7.96 15.01
CA ASP A 500 -7.18 -6.83 15.84
C ASP A 500 -6.40 -5.82 14.98
N ASP A 501 -5.33 -6.26 14.34
CA ASP A 501 -4.39 -5.33 13.70
C ASP A 501 -4.42 -5.44 12.17
N TYR A 502 -4.51 -4.29 11.50
CA TYR A 502 -4.35 -4.21 10.05
C TYR A 502 -3.66 -2.91 9.61
N PHE A 503 -4.25 -1.76 9.97
CA PHE A 503 -3.68 -0.45 9.69
C PHE A 503 -3.10 0.16 10.96
N GLY A 504 -2.02 -0.43 11.46
CA GLY A 504 -1.61 -0.21 12.86
C GLY A 504 -2.60 -0.92 13.77
N GLU A 505 -3.06 -0.22 14.81
CA GLU A 505 -3.99 -0.71 15.85
C GLU A 505 -5.48 -0.70 15.41
N ASP A 506 -5.71 -0.31 14.15
CA ASP A 506 -7.03 -0.24 13.52
C ASP A 506 -7.39 -1.59 12.83
N SER A 507 -8.42 -2.24 13.35
CA SER A 507 -8.92 -3.54 12.87
C SER A 507 -9.70 -3.46 11.55
N PHE A 508 -9.51 -4.49 10.72
CA PHE A 508 -10.17 -4.63 9.42
C PHE A 508 -10.60 -6.06 9.14
N VAL A 509 -11.81 -6.26 8.61
CA VAL A 509 -12.33 -7.54 8.12
C VAL A 509 -12.99 -7.36 6.76
N GLU A 510 -12.70 -8.28 5.84
CA GLU A 510 -13.21 -8.31 4.47
C GLU A 510 -13.65 -9.73 4.11
N MET A 511 -14.86 -9.88 3.57
CA MET A 511 -15.33 -11.16 3.02
C MET A 511 -16.61 -11.03 2.18
N ARG A 512 -16.86 -12.02 1.31
CA ARG A 512 -18.16 -12.19 0.64
C ARG A 512 -19.20 -12.78 1.61
N LEU A 513 -20.36 -12.13 1.71
CA LEU A 513 -21.49 -12.54 2.54
C LEU A 513 -22.65 -13.08 1.70
N GLU A 514 -23.24 -14.15 2.18
CA GLU A 514 -24.50 -14.70 1.68
C GLU A 514 -25.70 -14.01 2.36
N PRO A 515 -26.93 -14.16 1.85
CA PRO A 515 -28.13 -13.72 2.57
C PRO A 515 -28.19 -14.29 4.00
N GLY A 516 -28.54 -13.43 4.96
CA GLY A 516 -28.56 -13.80 6.38
C GLY A 516 -28.50 -12.61 7.34
N ILE A 517 -28.58 -12.92 8.63
CA ILE A 517 -28.42 -11.95 9.72
C ILE A 517 -27.00 -12.04 10.24
N TYR A 518 -26.33 -10.90 10.34
CA TYR A 518 -24.94 -10.76 10.73
C TYR A 518 -24.80 -9.82 11.93
N PHE A 519 -23.73 -10.05 12.71
CA PHE A 519 -23.37 -9.21 13.84
C PHE A 519 -21.90 -8.83 13.76
N VAL A 520 -21.59 -7.56 14.01
CA VAL A 520 -20.23 -7.02 14.10
C VAL A 520 -20.00 -6.59 15.54
N GLY A 521 -19.01 -7.17 16.20
CA GLY A 521 -18.57 -6.77 17.53
C GLY A 521 -17.30 -5.96 17.44
N VAL A 522 -17.26 -4.83 18.15
CA VAL A 522 -16.06 -4.01 18.37
C VAL A 522 -15.72 -4.04 19.85
N SER A 523 -14.47 -4.29 20.19
CA SER A 523 -13.94 -4.25 21.55
C SER A 523 -12.48 -3.78 21.52
N ALA A 524 -11.83 -3.67 22.68
CA ALA A 524 -10.38 -3.50 22.72
C ALA A 524 -9.65 -4.83 22.44
N SER A 525 -8.45 -4.78 21.85
CA SER A 525 -7.56 -5.95 21.77
C SER A 525 -7.26 -6.51 23.16
N GLY A 526 -7.14 -7.83 23.25
CA GLY A 526 -7.13 -8.59 24.51
C GLY A 526 -8.53 -8.96 25.03
N ASN A 527 -9.59 -8.20 24.69
CA ASN A 527 -10.98 -8.61 24.92
C ASN A 527 -11.48 -9.46 23.74
N ASP A 528 -10.80 -10.57 23.47
CA ASP A 528 -10.96 -11.39 22.26
C ASP A 528 -11.85 -12.63 22.46
N LYS A 529 -12.12 -12.99 23.73
CA LYS A 529 -12.78 -14.25 24.14
C LYS A 529 -14.20 -14.10 24.64
N TYR A 530 -14.79 -12.90 24.59
CA TYR A 530 -16.16 -12.68 25.04
C TYR A 530 -17.16 -13.57 24.30
N ASP A 531 -18.27 -13.91 24.98
CA ASP A 531 -19.40 -14.63 24.42
C ASP A 531 -20.59 -13.67 24.26
N PRO A 532 -20.94 -13.23 23.04
CA PRO A 532 -22.06 -12.30 22.82
C PRO A 532 -23.44 -12.90 23.12
N ALA A 533 -23.55 -14.18 23.48
CA ALA A 533 -24.78 -14.76 24.03
C ALA A 533 -25.00 -14.38 25.51
N VAL A 534 -23.93 -14.06 26.22
CA VAL A 534 -23.93 -13.66 27.62
C VAL A 534 -23.62 -12.16 27.69
N ARG A 535 -24.54 -11.40 28.28
CA ARG A 535 -24.33 -9.96 28.50
C ARG A 535 -23.09 -9.76 29.39
N ASP A 536 -22.28 -8.75 29.07
CA ASP A 536 -21.15 -8.30 29.89
C ASP A 536 -20.07 -9.40 30.09
N SER A 537 -19.81 -10.21 29.06
CA SER A 537 -18.85 -11.32 29.09
C SER A 537 -17.41 -10.94 28.71
N GLY A 538 -17.16 -9.64 28.47
CA GLY A 538 -15.85 -9.12 28.09
C GLY A 538 -14.84 -9.06 29.23
N TYR A 539 -13.57 -9.28 28.92
CA TYR A 539 -12.43 -9.17 29.83
C TYR A 539 -11.11 -9.24 29.07
N GLY A 540 -10.05 -8.61 29.59
CA GLY A 540 -8.68 -8.75 29.08
C GLY A 540 -8.21 -7.59 28.20
N GLY A 541 -9.08 -6.64 27.88
CA GLY A 541 -8.69 -5.48 27.09
C GLY A 541 -7.81 -4.50 27.88
N VAL A 542 -6.79 -3.95 27.21
CA VAL A 542 -5.80 -3.02 27.82
C VAL A 542 -5.97 -1.56 27.37
N THR A 543 -6.81 -1.30 26.37
CA THR A 543 -7.07 0.04 25.83
C THR A 543 -8.54 0.43 25.88
N GLU A 544 -8.79 1.73 25.94
CA GLU A 544 -10.11 2.37 25.79
C GLU A 544 -9.97 3.57 24.84
N GLY A 545 -11.06 3.98 24.19
CA GLY A 545 -11.01 5.14 23.31
C GLY A 545 -12.16 5.23 22.32
N ALA A 546 -12.24 6.38 21.64
CA ALA A 546 -13.21 6.62 20.59
C ALA A 546 -12.85 5.88 19.29
N TYR A 547 -13.86 5.48 18.51
CA TYR A 547 -13.67 4.83 17.22
C TYR A 547 -14.80 5.16 16.25
N ASP A 548 -14.48 5.13 14.95
CA ASP A 548 -15.46 5.17 13.86
C ASP A 548 -15.50 3.77 13.25
N LEU A 549 -16.66 3.10 13.30
CA LEU A 549 -16.89 1.85 12.59
C LEU A 549 -17.47 2.17 11.21
N LYS A 550 -16.71 1.83 10.18
CA LYS A 550 -17.12 1.92 8.78
C LYS A 550 -17.50 0.53 8.28
N LEU A 551 -18.77 0.37 7.89
CA LEU A 551 -19.26 -0.84 7.24
C LEU A 551 -19.57 -0.53 5.79
N ASN A 552 -19.03 -1.29 4.85
CA ASN A 552 -19.30 -1.17 3.43
C ASN A 552 -19.86 -2.49 2.89
N PHE A 553 -20.86 -2.41 2.02
CA PHE A 553 -21.45 -3.55 1.34
C PHE A 553 -21.61 -3.25 -0.15
N VAL A 554 -20.98 -4.08 -0.96
CA VAL A 554 -21.03 -4.08 -2.42
C VAL A 554 -21.81 -5.33 -2.84
N PRO A 555 -23.07 -5.22 -3.29
CA PRO A 555 -23.82 -6.36 -3.79
C PRO A 555 -23.09 -6.98 -5.00
N ASP A 556 -23.16 -8.31 -5.14
CA ASP A 556 -22.68 -8.99 -6.33
C ASP A 556 -23.39 -8.41 -7.58
N PRO A 557 -22.68 -8.25 -8.70
CA PRO A 557 -23.25 -7.65 -9.90
C PRO A 557 -24.40 -8.50 -10.44
N ALA A 558 -25.48 -7.84 -10.88
CA ALA A 558 -26.65 -8.52 -11.45
C ALA A 558 -26.35 -9.24 -12.78
N ALA A 559 -25.29 -8.81 -13.46
CA ALA A 559 -24.76 -9.43 -14.66
C ALA A 559 -23.23 -9.23 -14.68
N THR A 560 -22.50 -10.29 -15.01
CA THR A 560 -21.05 -10.29 -15.16
C THR A 560 -20.68 -10.23 -16.65
N PHE A 561 -19.55 -9.62 -16.95
CA PHE A 561 -18.94 -9.73 -18.27
C PHE A 561 -18.39 -11.15 -18.39
N THR A 562 -18.89 -11.95 -19.33
CA THR A 562 -18.39 -13.31 -19.57
C THR A 562 -17.76 -13.46 -20.94
N ASP A 563 -16.86 -14.43 -21.06
CA ASP A 563 -16.31 -14.92 -22.32
C ASP A 563 -17.29 -15.84 -23.09
N VAL A 564 -16.77 -16.54 -24.11
CA VAL A 564 -17.52 -17.46 -24.97
C VAL A 564 -18.05 -18.70 -24.23
N ASP A 565 -17.33 -19.17 -23.21
CA ASP A 565 -17.67 -20.37 -22.43
C ASP A 565 -18.59 -20.02 -21.23
N GLY A 566 -18.75 -18.73 -20.96
CA GLY A 566 -19.65 -18.20 -19.95
C GLY A 566 -18.98 -18.01 -18.59
N VAL A 567 -17.65 -18.09 -18.54
CA VAL A 567 -16.85 -17.75 -17.36
C VAL A 567 -16.75 -16.24 -17.25
N ALA A 568 -16.82 -15.72 -16.02
CA ALA A 568 -16.73 -14.29 -15.79
C ALA A 568 -15.29 -13.80 -16.07
N LEU A 569 -15.17 -12.60 -16.62
CA LEU A 569 -13.91 -11.88 -16.78
C LEU A 569 -13.17 -11.86 -15.42
N ASP A 570 -11.89 -12.22 -15.41
CA ASP A 570 -10.94 -12.00 -14.30
C ASP A 570 -10.44 -10.54 -14.40
N GLY A 571 -11.30 -9.61 -13.96
CA GLY A 571 -11.15 -8.18 -14.21
C GLY A 571 -10.05 -7.51 -13.39
N ASP A 572 -9.87 -7.92 -12.14
CA ASP A 572 -8.76 -7.51 -11.29
C ASP A 572 -7.53 -8.41 -11.42
N ALA A 573 -7.67 -9.50 -12.18
CA ALA A 573 -6.55 -10.31 -12.61
C ALA A 573 -5.90 -11.04 -11.41
N ASP A 574 -6.71 -11.46 -10.43
CA ASP A 574 -6.26 -12.21 -9.24
C ASP A 574 -6.28 -13.74 -9.46
N GLY A 575 -6.81 -14.18 -10.61
CA GLY A 575 -6.94 -15.59 -10.98
C GLY A 575 -8.28 -16.21 -10.59
N VAL A 576 -9.21 -15.43 -10.04
CA VAL A 576 -10.58 -15.80 -9.74
C VAL A 576 -11.52 -15.03 -10.67
N PRO A 577 -12.36 -15.71 -11.46
CA PRO A 577 -13.37 -15.06 -12.31
C PRO A 577 -14.25 -14.06 -11.53
N GLY A 578 -14.26 -12.79 -11.95
CA GLY A 578 -14.98 -11.70 -11.27
C GLY A 578 -14.21 -10.38 -11.25
N GLY A 579 -14.67 -9.46 -10.40
CA GLY A 579 -14.01 -8.16 -10.25
C GLY A 579 -14.19 -7.21 -11.43
N THR A 580 -13.41 -6.11 -11.44
CA THR A 580 -13.42 -5.14 -12.54
C THR A 580 -12.03 -4.66 -12.88
N PHE A 581 -11.77 -4.52 -14.17
CA PHE A 581 -10.55 -3.94 -14.70
C PHE A 581 -10.62 -2.41 -14.67
N ASN A 582 -9.55 -1.76 -14.23
CA ASN A 582 -9.44 -0.30 -14.17
C ASN A 582 -8.17 0.19 -14.88
N PHE A 583 -8.32 1.18 -15.76
CA PHE A 583 -7.22 1.78 -16.51
C PHE A 583 -7.33 3.30 -16.55
N TRP A 584 -6.26 4.01 -16.18
CA TRP A 584 -6.22 5.48 -16.16
C TRP A 584 -5.41 6.01 -17.34
N PHE A 585 -5.94 7.04 -18.00
CA PHE A 585 -5.23 7.74 -19.06
C PHE A 585 -5.64 9.20 -19.12
N ARG A 586 -4.77 10.02 -19.71
CA ARG A 586 -5.07 11.43 -19.98
C ARG A 586 -5.55 11.59 -21.42
N ALA A 587 -6.56 12.42 -21.64
CA ALA A 587 -6.96 12.87 -22.97
C ALA A 587 -6.89 14.40 -23.03
N ALA A 588 -6.36 14.94 -24.14
CA ALA A 588 -6.27 16.37 -24.39
C ALA A 588 -6.55 16.66 -25.87
N PRO A 589 -7.11 17.84 -26.21
CA PRO A 589 -7.33 18.23 -27.60
C PRO A 589 -6.02 18.16 -28.40
N GLN A 590 -6.10 17.85 -29.68
CA GLN A 590 -4.92 17.87 -30.55
C GLN A 590 -4.35 19.29 -30.63
N LEU A 591 -3.02 19.39 -30.63
CA LEU A 591 -2.36 20.65 -30.96
C LEU A 591 -2.79 21.08 -32.37
N ALA A 592 -3.36 22.29 -32.49
CA ALA A 592 -3.86 22.81 -33.75
C ALA A 592 -2.81 23.64 -34.53
N ALA A 593 -1.91 24.32 -33.84
CA ALA A 593 -0.88 25.16 -34.47
C ALA A 593 0.39 25.31 -33.63
N VAL A 594 0.38 26.23 -32.65
CA VAL A 594 1.49 26.54 -31.75
C VAL A 594 1.05 26.19 -30.34
N PRO A 595 1.89 25.53 -29.51
CA PRO A 595 1.55 25.21 -28.13
C PRO A 595 0.96 26.43 -27.42
N THR A 596 -0.24 26.27 -26.87
CA THR A 596 -0.90 27.34 -26.11
C THR A 596 -0.65 27.17 -24.61
N ASN A 597 -1.25 28.04 -23.78
CA ASN A 597 -1.24 27.83 -22.33
C ASN A 597 -2.28 26.77 -21.88
N ASN A 598 -2.98 26.13 -22.82
CA ASN A 598 -3.94 25.08 -22.54
C ASN A 598 -3.31 23.71 -22.80
N ALA A 599 -3.74 22.73 -22.02
CA ALA A 599 -3.32 21.35 -22.18
C ALA A 599 -3.71 20.77 -23.54
N GLU A 600 -2.73 20.29 -24.29
CA GLU A 600 -2.84 19.81 -25.68
C GLU A 600 -2.07 18.48 -25.87
N THR A 601 -2.38 17.75 -26.94
CA THR A 601 -1.61 16.58 -27.39
C THR A 601 -0.60 17.00 -28.46
N ILE A 602 0.68 16.81 -28.17
CA ILE A 602 1.84 17.06 -29.02
C ILE A 602 2.34 15.71 -29.56
N PHE A 603 2.44 15.59 -30.88
CA PHE A 603 2.81 14.33 -31.54
C PHE A 603 4.28 14.30 -31.93
N VAL A 604 4.90 13.12 -31.77
CA VAL A 604 6.27 12.83 -32.19
C VAL A 604 6.29 11.60 -33.10
N ASP A 605 6.88 11.73 -34.28
CA ASP A 605 7.02 10.66 -35.29
C ASP A 605 8.41 10.74 -35.92
N LYS A 606 9.26 9.73 -35.64
CA LYS A 606 10.66 9.69 -36.11
C LYS A 606 10.78 9.70 -37.63
N SER A 607 9.78 9.16 -38.33
CA SER A 607 9.74 9.08 -39.79
C SER A 607 9.37 10.40 -40.46
N HIS A 608 8.79 11.33 -39.71
CA HIS A 608 8.34 12.60 -40.26
C HIS A 608 9.46 13.63 -40.33
N ASN A 609 9.46 14.43 -41.39
CA ASN A 609 10.37 15.57 -41.54
C ASN A 609 9.65 16.85 -41.10
N THR A 610 9.78 17.21 -39.83
CA THR A 610 9.10 18.35 -39.23
C THR A 610 9.40 19.64 -39.97
N THR A 611 8.34 20.33 -40.39
CA THR A 611 8.45 21.66 -41.01
C THR A 611 8.32 22.75 -39.96
N ALA A 612 8.83 23.97 -40.25
CA ALA A 612 8.80 25.09 -39.30
C ALA A 612 7.38 25.62 -38.98
N SER A 613 6.37 25.26 -39.77
CA SER A 613 5.00 25.72 -39.55
C SER A 613 4.21 24.70 -38.73
N ASN A 614 3.68 25.11 -37.59
CA ASN A 614 2.86 24.29 -36.70
C ASN A 614 3.49 22.92 -36.32
N PRO A 615 4.72 22.90 -35.79
CA PRO A 615 5.34 21.66 -35.35
C PRO A 615 4.58 21.05 -34.16
N GLY A 616 4.57 19.72 -34.07
CA GLY A 616 3.90 18.96 -33.00
C GLY A 616 2.42 18.67 -33.24
N THR A 617 1.82 19.21 -34.30
CA THR A 617 0.45 18.87 -34.72
C THR A 617 0.42 17.47 -35.33
N ILE A 618 -0.74 16.81 -35.38
CA ILE A 618 -0.85 15.46 -36.00
C ILE A 618 -0.46 15.46 -37.50
N GLY A 619 -0.64 16.59 -38.19
CA GLY A 619 -0.24 16.74 -39.59
C GLY A 619 1.22 17.17 -39.79
N ASN A 620 1.90 17.60 -38.72
CA ASN A 620 3.32 17.98 -38.72
C ASN A 620 3.97 17.67 -37.37
N PRO A 621 4.09 16.38 -37.00
CA PRO A 621 4.65 15.97 -35.71
C PRO A 621 6.13 16.38 -35.57
N TYR A 622 6.61 16.45 -34.33
CA TYR A 622 8.03 16.57 -34.06
C TYR A 622 8.77 15.30 -34.48
N ARG A 623 10.00 15.44 -34.96
CA ARG A 623 10.85 14.30 -35.30
C ARG A 623 11.52 13.71 -34.07
N ASN A 624 11.93 14.57 -33.13
CA ASN A 624 12.64 14.16 -31.92
C ASN A 624 11.80 14.44 -30.67
N ILE A 625 11.94 13.58 -29.67
CA ILE A 625 11.24 13.68 -28.39
C ILE A 625 11.72 14.91 -27.61
N SER A 626 13.03 15.18 -27.61
CA SER A 626 13.65 16.32 -26.94
C SER A 626 13.05 17.67 -27.38
N ASP A 627 12.78 17.82 -28.68
CA ASP A 627 12.17 19.03 -29.24
C ASP A 627 10.72 19.21 -28.76
N ALA A 628 9.97 18.12 -28.64
CA ALA A 628 8.60 18.15 -28.12
C ALA A 628 8.54 18.44 -26.61
N LEU A 629 9.41 17.79 -25.82
CA LEU A 629 9.49 18.03 -24.37
C LEU A 629 9.94 19.46 -24.03
N ALA A 630 10.77 20.09 -24.87
CA ALA A 630 11.22 21.46 -24.67
C ALA A 630 10.10 22.50 -24.81
N VAL A 631 9.01 22.17 -25.52
CA VAL A 631 7.86 23.06 -25.72
C VAL A 631 6.63 22.65 -24.92
N ALA A 632 6.60 21.44 -24.37
CA ALA A 632 5.48 20.92 -23.59
C ALA A 632 5.24 21.78 -22.33
N GLY A 633 4.02 22.26 -22.20
CA GLY A 633 3.50 22.94 -21.02
C GLY A 633 2.96 21.96 -19.97
N ARG A 634 2.57 22.49 -18.81
CA ARG A 634 1.91 21.67 -17.78
C ARG A 634 0.63 21.06 -18.38
N GLN A 635 0.36 19.81 -18.01
CA GLN A 635 -0.83 19.07 -18.41
C GLN A 635 -0.90 18.63 -19.88
N ASP A 636 0.12 18.92 -20.69
CA ASP A 636 0.22 18.42 -22.06
C ASP A 636 0.46 16.91 -22.09
N ILE A 637 0.08 16.31 -23.21
CA ILE A 637 0.43 14.94 -23.57
C ILE A 637 1.49 15.03 -24.67
N VAL A 638 2.65 14.41 -24.47
CA VAL A 638 3.60 14.16 -25.56
C VAL A 638 3.42 12.71 -25.99
N ARG A 639 2.94 12.48 -27.22
CA ARG A 639 2.59 11.15 -27.73
C ARG A 639 3.56 10.74 -28.83
N VAL A 640 4.32 9.69 -28.58
CA VAL A 640 5.37 9.14 -29.43
C VAL A 640 4.84 7.95 -30.20
N ILE A 641 4.98 7.99 -31.53
CA ILE A 641 4.25 7.11 -32.45
C ILE A 641 5.21 6.17 -33.16
N ALA A 642 4.79 4.92 -33.34
CA ALA A 642 5.52 3.97 -34.16
C ALA A 642 5.61 4.38 -35.64
N ASN A 643 6.60 3.82 -36.33
CA ASN A 643 6.76 3.94 -37.76
C ASN A 643 7.24 2.61 -38.33
N GLY A 644 6.73 2.25 -39.50
CA GLY A 644 7.07 0.99 -40.17
C GLY A 644 8.27 1.10 -41.12
N GLY A 645 9.23 1.96 -40.83
CA GLY A 645 10.46 2.01 -41.62
C GLY A 645 10.28 2.25 -43.12
N ALA A 646 11.03 1.50 -43.93
CA ALA A 646 11.07 1.61 -45.38
C ALA A 646 9.96 0.79 -46.07
N ASP A 647 9.47 -0.29 -45.45
CA ASP A 647 8.40 -1.14 -45.98
C ASP A 647 6.98 -0.70 -45.56
N GLY A 648 6.88 0.19 -44.57
CA GLY A 648 5.64 0.74 -44.02
C GLY A 648 4.92 -0.19 -43.04
N GLN A 649 5.54 -1.29 -42.60
CA GLN A 649 4.99 -2.29 -41.69
C GLN A 649 5.63 -2.13 -40.30
N VAL A 650 4.81 -2.00 -39.25
CA VAL A 650 5.34 -1.76 -37.89
C VAL A 650 5.87 -3.04 -37.26
N GLU A 651 5.36 -4.19 -37.69
CA GLU A 651 5.73 -5.53 -37.28
C GLU A 651 7.14 -5.95 -37.73
N THR A 652 7.67 -5.37 -38.80
CA THR A 652 9.00 -5.66 -39.36
C THR A 652 10.07 -4.77 -38.74
N LEU A 653 10.34 -4.97 -37.45
CA LEU A 653 11.14 -4.05 -36.63
C LEU A 653 12.54 -3.64 -37.16
N VAL A 654 13.15 -4.40 -38.08
CA VAL A 654 14.55 -4.18 -38.53
C VAL A 654 14.74 -2.83 -39.21
N ASP A 655 13.80 -2.37 -40.04
CA ASP A 655 13.91 -1.12 -40.79
C ASP A 655 13.15 0.05 -40.16
N ASN A 656 12.44 -0.18 -39.06
CA ASN A 656 11.76 0.85 -38.27
C ASN A 656 12.77 1.88 -37.76
N LEU A 657 12.45 3.17 -37.87
CA LEU A 657 13.31 4.23 -37.34
C LEU A 657 13.20 4.31 -35.82
N ALA A 658 14.32 4.21 -35.12
CA ALA A 658 14.36 4.25 -33.66
C ALA A 658 14.44 5.68 -33.11
N TYR A 659 13.88 5.88 -31.92
CA TYR A 659 14.14 7.05 -31.07
C TYR A 659 15.42 6.82 -30.28
N GLU A 660 16.38 7.74 -30.36
CA GLU A 660 17.77 7.53 -29.94
C GLU A 660 18.15 8.44 -28.77
N ILE A 661 18.41 7.86 -27.61
CA ILE A 661 18.63 8.59 -26.34
C ILE A 661 19.99 8.22 -25.75
N GLY A 662 20.75 9.21 -25.32
CA GLY A 662 22.05 9.05 -24.68
C GLY A 662 23.22 9.43 -25.58
N HIS A 663 24.25 8.59 -25.60
CA HIS A 663 25.47 8.82 -26.37
C HIS A 663 25.66 7.78 -27.47
N GLY A 664 26.14 8.21 -28.64
CA GLY A 664 26.40 7.28 -29.73
C GLY A 664 27.09 7.87 -30.95
N GLY A 665 27.06 7.09 -32.03
CA GLY A 665 27.80 7.32 -33.25
C GLY A 665 29.33 7.19 -33.11
N PRO A 666 30.09 7.39 -34.21
CA PRO A 666 31.54 7.13 -34.25
C PRO A 666 32.40 8.01 -33.33
N VAL A 667 31.82 9.07 -32.78
CA VAL A 667 32.50 10.10 -31.96
C VAL A 667 31.79 10.36 -30.62
N ASP A 668 30.92 9.44 -30.19
CA ASP A 668 30.28 9.40 -28.87
C ASP A 668 29.53 10.70 -28.49
N GLN A 669 28.75 11.21 -29.43
CA GLN A 669 28.01 12.47 -29.28
C GLN A 669 26.63 12.24 -28.67
N PRO A 670 26.00 13.29 -28.09
CA PRO A 670 24.59 13.25 -27.73
C PRO A 670 23.71 12.81 -28.91
N LEU A 671 22.83 11.86 -28.66
CA LEU A 671 21.86 11.35 -29.62
C LEU A 671 20.69 12.33 -29.82
N GLN A 672 19.95 12.14 -30.90
CA GLN A 672 18.99 13.14 -31.41
C GLN A 672 17.79 13.37 -30.47
N ASP A 673 17.40 12.37 -29.67
CA ASP A 673 16.28 12.46 -28.74
C ASP A 673 16.71 12.90 -27.32
N GLY A 674 17.99 13.26 -27.14
CA GLY A 674 18.53 13.83 -25.90
C GLY A 674 19.53 12.92 -25.19
N LEU A 675 20.24 13.46 -24.19
CA LEU A 675 21.18 12.71 -23.35
C LEU A 675 20.48 11.84 -22.30
N MET A 676 19.39 12.37 -21.75
CA MET A 676 18.46 11.69 -20.87
C MET A 676 17.06 12.13 -21.28
N LEU A 677 16.07 11.29 -20.98
CA LEU A 677 14.67 11.64 -21.16
C LEU A 677 14.06 11.86 -19.78
N GLU A 678 13.81 13.12 -19.45
CA GLU A 678 13.22 13.52 -18.16
C GLU A 678 11.82 14.06 -18.40
N VAL A 679 10.80 13.41 -17.84
CA VAL A 679 9.41 13.84 -18.01
C VAL A 679 9.18 15.15 -17.25
N PRO A 680 8.75 16.25 -17.92
CA PRO A 680 8.50 17.51 -17.25
C PRO A 680 7.33 17.44 -16.26
N ARG A 681 7.28 18.44 -15.37
CA ARG A 681 6.21 18.60 -14.39
C ARG A 681 4.82 18.60 -15.05
N ASP A 682 3.91 17.80 -14.51
CA ASP A 682 2.52 17.64 -14.99
C ASP A 682 2.38 17.21 -16.46
N VAL A 683 3.45 16.76 -17.14
CA VAL A 683 3.37 16.26 -18.52
C VAL A 683 3.17 14.75 -18.52
N THR A 684 2.28 14.25 -19.38
CA THR A 684 2.13 12.81 -19.62
C THR A 684 2.83 12.43 -20.91
N LEU A 685 3.82 11.56 -20.83
CA LEU A 685 4.49 10.97 -21.99
C LEU A 685 3.82 9.65 -22.34
N MET A 686 3.36 9.50 -23.57
CA MET A 686 2.72 8.27 -24.07
C MET A 686 3.56 7.66 -25.18
N PHE A 687 3.92 6.40 -25.05
CA PHE A 687 4.59 5.62 -26.10
C PHE A 687 3.58 4.63 -26.68
N ASP A 688 3.22 4.82 -27.94
CA ASP A 688 2.27 3.95 -28.64
C ASP A 688 2.94 2.64 -29.06
N ALA A 689 2.14 1.58 -29.13
CA ALA A 689 2.50 0.23 -29.57
C ALA A 689 3.38 0.22 -30.84
N GLY A 690 4.44 -0.60 -30.82
CA GLY A 690 5.39 -0.75 -31.92
C GLY A 690 6.49 0.32 -32.02
N ALA A 691 6.51 1.32 -31.12
CA ALA A 691 7.62 2.28 -31.08
C ALA A 691 8.93 1.61 -30.62
N VAL A 692 10.05 2.00 -31.24
CA VAL A 692 11.39 1.45 -30.95
C VAL A 692 12.28 2.53 -30.35
N PHE A 693 12.87 2.24 -29.20
CA PHE A 693 13.80 3.10 -28.48
C PHE A 693 15.16 2.44 -28.38
N LYS A 694 16.20 3.19 -28.77
CA LYS A 694 17.60 2.80 -28.72
C LYS A 694 18.34 3.70 -27.75
N LEU A 695 18.89 3.11 -26.69
CA LEU A 695 19.49 3.85 -25.58
C LEU A 695 20.94 3.44 -25.35
N ARG A 696 21.76 4.40 -24.90
CA ARG A 696 23.11 4.12 -24.39
C ARG A 696 23.55 5.17 -23.37
N ASP A 697 24.04 4.74 -22.21
CA ASP A 697 24.46 5.59 -21.10
C ASP A 697 23.35 6.58 -20.65
N ALA A 698 22.09 6.15 -20.79
CA ALA A 698 20.91 6.97 -20.55
C ALA A 698 19.82 6.24 -19.76
N ARG A 699 18.88 7.01 -19.23
CA ARG A 699 17.65 6.55 -18.57
C ARG A 699 16.45 7.36 -19.03
N ILE A 700 15.26 6.86 -18.69
CA ILE A 700 14.01 7.63 -18.72
C ILE A 700 13.58 7.88 -17.27
N GLY A 701 13.45 9.14 -16.88
CA GLY A 701 13.13 9.57 -15.51
C GLY A 701 11.73 10.17 -15.39
N VAL A 702 10.96 9.71 -14.40
CA VAL A 702 9.61 10.20 -14.08
C VAL A 702 9.55 10.57 -12.60
N GLY A 703 9.29 11.85 -12.30
CA GLY A 703 9.30 12.40 -10.94
C GLY A 703 10.58 13.21 -10.62
N SER A 704 10.58 13.92 -9.49
CA SER A 704 11.70 14.78 -9.11
C SER A 704 12.90 13.99 -8.61
N THR A 705 14.10 14.23 -9.16
CA THR A 705 15.35 13.60 -8.70
C THR A 705 16.10 14.48 -7.68
N PRO A 706 16.46 15.74 -7.98
CA PRO A 706 16.88 16.68 -6.96
C PRO A 706 15.69 17.50 -6.44
N THR A 707 15.75 17.94 -5.17
CA THR A 707 14.75 18.85 -4.59
C THR A 707 14.69 20.20 -5.31
N SER A 708 15.76 20.61 -6.00
CA SER A 708 15.85 21.90 -6.71
C SER A 708 15.08 21.97 -8.03
N ILE A 709 14.66 20.82 -8.60
CA ILE A 709 13.93 20.77 -9.87
C ILE A 709 12.64 19.98 -9.65
N ASP A 710 11.51 20.68 -9.77
CA ASP A 710 10.18 20.10 -9.62
C ASP A 710 9.70 19.46 -10.93
N ARG A 711 9.55 18.13 -10.92
CA ARG A 711 8.94 17.30 -11.98
C ARG A 711 7.70 16.57 -11.48
N SER A 712 7.13 17.00 -10.36
CA SER A 712 5.93 16.40 -9.77
C SER A 712 4.77 16.33 -10.76
N GLY A 713 3.96 15.28 -10.66
CA GLY A 713 2.83 15.06 -11.55
C GLY A 713 3.19 14.66 -13.00
N GLY A 714 4.48 14.56 -13.34
CA GLY A 714 4.91 13.91 -14.59
C GLY A 714 4.54 12.43 -14.58
N ALA A 715 4.16 11.89 -15.75
CA ALA A 715 3.76 10.49 -15.89
C ALA A 715 4.25 9.89 -17.21
N LEU A 716 4.48 8.57 -17.22
CA LEU A 716 4.85 7.80 -18.41
C LEU A 716 3.86 6.64 -18.62
N GLN A 717 3.29 6.55 -19.83
CA GLN A 717 2.47 5.45 -20.28
C GLN A 717 3.15 4.73 -21.45
N VAL A 718 3.62 3.51 -21.23
CA VAL A 718 4.05 2.60 -22.29
C VAL A 718 2.87 1.72 -22.65
N LEU A 719 2.32 1.94 -23.85
CA LEU A 719 1.05 1.37 -24.29
C LEU A 719 1.27 0.34 -25.39
N GLY A 720 2.11 -0.67 -25.11
CA GLY A 720 2.27 -1.83 -25.99
C GLY A 720 1.00 -2.67 -26.06
N THR A 721 0.90 -3.48 -27.10
CA THR A 721 -0.19 -4.47 -27.30
C THR A 721 0.40 -5.87 -27.52
N PRO A 722 -0.40 -6.95 -27.44
CA PRO A 722 0.08 -8.31 -27.65
C PRO A 722 0.82 -8.50 -28.98
N ASP A 723 0.33 -7.89 -30.06
CA ASP A 723 0.93 -8.01 -31.39
C ASP A 723 2.08 -7.00 -31.65
N HIS A 724 2.09 -5.89 -30.91
CA HIS A 724 2.98 -4.76 -31.16
C HIS A 724 3.55 -4.22 -29.84
N PRO A 725 4.60 -4.86 -29.30
CA PRO A 725 5.26 -4.39 -28.08
C PRO A 725 5.98 -3.06 -28.33
N VAL A 726 6.18 -2.29 -27.26
CA VAL A 726 7.11 -1.15 -27.28
C VAL A 726 8.51 -1.65 -26.96
N VAL A 727 9.48 -1.40 -27.83
CA VAL A 727 10.81 -1.99 -27.72
C VAL A 727 11.81 -1.00 -27.14
N PHE A 728 12.53 -1.41 -26.10
CA PHE A 728 13.68 -0.70 -25.54
C PHE A 728 14.91 -1.60 -25.69
N THR A 729 15.90 -1.14 -26.45
CA THR A 729 17.14 -1.89 -26.65
C THR A 729 18.36 -0.97 -26.65
N SER A 730 19.53 -1.57 -26.70
CA SER A 730 20.78 -0.84 -26.81
C SER A 730 20.87 -0.09 -28.16
N TYR A 731 21.49 1.08 -28.14
CA TYR A 731 21.94 1.77 -29.36
C TYR A 731 22.86 0.92 -30.24
N HIS A 732 23.51 -0.10 -29.69
CA HIS A 732 24.37 -1.02 -30.44
C HIS A 732 23.67 -2.28 -30.97
N ASP A 733 22.35 -2.39 -30.79
CA ASP A 733 21.56 -3.53 -31.26
C ASP A 733 21.21 -3.39 -32.74
N GLU A 734 21.98 -4.03 -33.61
CA GLU A 734 21.75 -4.02 -35.06
C GLU A 734 20.56 -4.90 -35.52
N SER A 735 19.95 -5.67 -34.61
CA SER A 735 18.89 -6.62 -34.96
C SER A 735 17.49 -5.99 -35.01
N ILE A 736 17.32 -4.82 -34.40
CA ILE A 736 16.04 -4.14 -34.23
C ILE A 736 16.24 -2.65 -34.47
N GLY A 737 15.43 -2.07 -35.36
CA GLY A 737 15.40 -0.66 -35.67
C GLY A 737 16.67 -0.13 -36.33
N VAL A 738 16.50 0.85 -37.20
CA VAL A 738 17.63 1.58 -37.80
C VAL A 738 18.05 2.69 -36.85
N ASP A 739 19.36 2.81 -36.65
CA ASP A 739 19.98 3.92 -35.94
C ASP A 739 20.89 4.76 -36.85
N THR A 740 21.39 5.86 -36.28
CA THR A 740 22.29 6.81 -36.94
C THR A 740 23.74 6.37 -36.98
N ASN A 741 24.08 5.20 -36.41
CA ASN A 741 25.43 4.67 -36.45
C ASN A 741 25.73 4.11 -37.85
N THR A 742 26.97 4.32 -38.31
CA THR A 742 27.42 3.83 -39.61
C THR A 742 28.31 2.60 -39.49
N LEU A 743 28.59 2.18 -38.26
CA LEU A 743 29.40 1.02 -37.92
C LEU A 743 28.49 -0.11 -37.49
N ASN A 744 28.85 -1.35 -37.87
CA ASN A 744 28.16 -2.53 -37.36
C ASN A 744 28.61 -2.80 -35.92
N THR A 745 27.71 -2.61 -34.98
CA THR A 745 27.96 -2.75 -33.54
C THR A 745 27.39 -4.05 -32.98
N THR A 746 27.57 -4.28 -31.68
CA THR A 746 27.07 -5.48 -30.99
C THR A 746 26.68 -5.08 -29.58
N PRO A 747 25.45 -5.38 -29.14
CA PRO A 747 24.96 -4.92 -27.85
C PRO A 747 25.56 -5.73 -26.70
N THR A 748 25.65 -5.10 -25.52
CA THR A 748 26.08 -5.75 -24.28
C THR A 748 25.13 -5.40 -23.12
N PRO A 749 24.92 -6.32 -22.15
CA PRO A 749 24.12 -6.03 -20.97
C PRO A 749 24.60 -4.78 -20.22
N GLY A 750 23.67 -3.90 -19.84
CA GLY A 750 23.97 -2.69 -19.07
C GLY A 750 24.41 -1.49 -19.88
N GLU A 751 24.22 -1.50 -21.21
CA GLU A 751 24.55 -0.36 -22.06
C GLU A 751 23.64 0.85 -21.82
N TRP A 752 22.47 0.65 -21.23
CA TRP A 752 21.58 1.71 -20.76
C TRP A 752 21.00 1.36 -19.39
N GLY A 753 20.46 2.36 -18.70
CA GLY A 753 19.87 2.18 -17.36
C GLY A 753 18.52 1.50 -17.41
N GLY A 754 17.46 2.30 -17.41
CA GLY A 754 16.09 1.82 -17.32
C GLY A 754 15.05 2.93 -17.30
N LEU A 755 13.83 2.55 -16.99
CA LEU A 755 12.72 3.45 -16.68
C LEU A 755 12.67 3.62 -15.15
N GLU A 756 13.09 4.79 -14.66
CA GLU A 756 13.06 5.14 -13.24
C GLU A 756 11.82 5.98 -12.93
N PHE A 757 10.93 5.41 -12.13
CA PHE A 757 9.77 6.09 -11.57
C PHE A 757 10.06 6.41 -10.11
N ARG A 758 9.83 7.65 -9.70
CA ARG A 758 10.11 8.08 -8.34
C ARG A 758 9.09 9.04 -7.79
N SER A 759 8.85 8.91 -6.49
CA SER A 759 7.93 9.76 -5.75
C SER A 759 8.50 10.24 -4.41
N ASP A 760 9.61 9.65 -3.94
CA ASP A 760 10.29 9.93 -2.67
C ASP A 760 10.52 11.44 -2.42
N VAL A 761 11.12 12.13 -3.38
CA VAL A 761 11.42 13.57 -3.29
C VAL A 761 10.14 14.39 -3.33
N ASP A 762 9.20 14.03 -4.19
CA ASP A 762 7.94 14.75 -4.34
C ASP A 762 7.05 14.59 -3.09
N GLY A 763 7.03 13.41 -2.51
CA GLY A 763 6.35 13.10 -1.25
C GLY A 763 6.95 13.85 -0.07
N ALA A 764 8.28 13.84 0.07
CA ALA A 764 8.99 14.54 1.13
C ALA A 764 8.80 16.07 1.07
N GLU A 765 8.66 16.63 -0.13
CA GLU A 765 8.43 18.06 -0.37
C GLU A 765 6.94 18.46 -0.33
N GLY A 766 6.03 17.52 -0.07
CA GLY A 766 4.58 17.76 -0.05
C GLY A 766 4.01 18.17 -1.42
N ARG A 767 4.66 17.76 -2.52
CA ARG A 767 4.25 18.09 -3.89
C ARG A 767 3.09 17.20 -4.32
N ARG A 768 2.44 17.60 -5.42
CA ARG A 768 1.31 16.86 -5.99
C ARG A 768 1.76 15.48 -6.49
N MET A 769 1.04 14.45 -6.07
CA MET A 769 1.23 13.07 -6.54
C MET A 769 -0.12 12.52 -7.00
N HIS A 770 -0.18 11.97 -8.21
CA HIS A 770 -1.44 11.43 -8.77
C HIS A 770 -1.96 10.24 -7.94
N GLU A 771 -1.07 9.35 -7.50
CA GLU A 771 -1.46 8.15 -6.77
C GLU A 771 -2.07 8.44 -5.39
N LYS A 772 -1.70 9.58 -4.75
CA LYS A 772 -2.35 10.04 -3.50
C LYS A 772 -3.80 10.46 -3.72
N ASN A 773 -4.17 10.77 -4.96
CA ASN A 773 -5.54 11.07 -5.37
C ASN A 773 -6.20 9.89 -6.11
N GLY A 774 -5.66 8.67 -5.96
CA GLY A 774 -6.22 7.48 -6.59
C GLY A 774 -6.12 7.45 -8.12
N VAL A 775 -5.16 8.18 -8.70
CA VAL A 775 -4.91 8.22 -10.16
C VAL A 775 -3.59 7.53 -10.49
N PHE A 776 -3.64 6.50 -11.34
CA PHE A 776 -2.50 5.64 -11.67
C PHE A 776 -2.11 5.74 -13.15
N LEU A 777 -1.45 6.85 -13.52
CA LEU A 777 -1.04 7.08 -14.91
C LEU A 777 0.23 6.32 -15.31
N ASN A 778 1.10 5.98 -14.36
CA ASN A 778 2.36 5.31 -14.66
C ASN A 778 2.11 3.84 -14.98
N ILE A 779 2.29 3.48 -16.26
CA ILE A 779 2.10 2.12 -16.75
C ILE A 779 3.23 1.74 -17.70
N VAL A 780 3.69 0.49 -17.56
CA VAL A 780 4.59 -0.18 -18.47
C VAL A 780 3.92 -1.49 -18.91
N ASN A 781 3.26 -1.47 -20.07
CA ASN A 781 2.53 -2.62 -20.59
C ASN A 781 3.11 -3.10 -21.93
N PHE A 782 3.26 -4.42 -22.09
CA PHE A 782 3.82 -5.06 -23.30
C PHE A 782 5.11 -4.38 -23.80
N ALA A 783 6.04 -4.09 -22.90
CA ALA A 783 7.37 -3.62 -23.28
C ALA A 783 8.33 -4.79 -23.49
N ASP A 784 9.15 -4.72 -24.52
CA ASP A 784 10.27 -5.63 -24.77
C ASP A 784 11.58 -4.90 -24.46
N MET A 785 12.15 -5.17 -23.29
CA MET A 785 13.32 -4.49 -22.75
C MET A 785 14.54 -5.41 -22.78
N ARG A 786 15.58 -4.96 -23.47
CA ARG A 786 16.83 -5.71 -23.63
C ARG A 786 18.04 -4.89 -23.23
N TYR A 787 19.05 -5.55 -22.67
CA TYR A 787 20.37 -4.96 -22.43
C TYR A 787 20.39 -3.77 -21.45
N GLY A 788 19.36 -3.63 -20.60
CA GLY A 788 19.27 -2.59 -19.57
C GLY A 788 20.03 -2.94 -18.29
N GLY A 789 19.70 -2.27 -17.18
CA GLY A 789 20.33 -2.53 -15.88
C GLY A 789 21.68 -1.83 -15.68
N GLY A 790 22.01 -0.87 -16.53
CA GLY A 790 23.31 -0.20 -16.59
C GLY A 790 23.51 0.90 -15.57
N GLN A 791 24.77 1.31 -15.40
CA GLN A 791 25.12 2.45 -14.56
C GLN A 791 25.02 3.75 -15.35
N VAL A 792 24.20 4.68 -14.88
CA VAL A 792 23.98 6.01 -15.48
C VAL A 792 24.43 7.08 -14.48
N THR A 793 25.05 8.16 -14.96
CA THR A 793 25.47 9.28 -14.09
C THR A 793 24.40 10.35 -14.02
N ILE A 794 23.75 10.50 -12.87
CA ILE A 794 22.65 11.46 -12.64
C ILE A 794 23.14 12.50 -11.64
N ASP A 795 23.12 13.79 -12.01
CA ASP A 795 23.62 14.88 -11.15
C ASP A 795 25.05 14.66 -10.60
N SER A 796 25.92 14.03 -11.39
CA SER A 796 27.30 13.61 -11.04
C SER A 796 27.40 12.41 -10.09
N ASP A 797 26.29 11.73 -9.82
CA ASP A 797 26.23 10.53 -8.99
C ASP A 797 26.00 9.29 -9.89
N PRO A 798 26.95 8.35 -9.96
CA PRO A 798 26.78 7.12 -10.72
C PRO A 798 25.81 6.18 -10.00
N ARG A 799 24.72 5.78 -10.68
CA ARG A 799 23.69 4.90 -10.14
C ARG A 799 23.36 3.78 -11.12
N VAL A 800 23.18 2.57 -10.60
CA VAL A 800 22.64 1.45 -11.37
C VAL A 800 21.13 1.61 -11.42
N ILE A 801 20.58 1.66 -12.64
CA ILE A 801 19.13 1.77 -12.87
C ILE A 801 18.63 0.48 -13.50
N ASN A 802 17.63 -0.16 -12.88
CA ASN A 802 17.01 -1.38 -13.40
C ASN A 802 16.05 -1.05 -14.55
N PRO A 803 15.82 -1.95 -15.54
CA PRO A 803 14.92 -1.71 -16.67
C PRO A 803 13.57 -1.12 -16.27
N ILE A 804 12.97 -1.63 -15.18
CA ILE A 804 11.87 -0.96 -14.46
C ILE A 804 12.29 -0.77 -13.00
N GLN A 805 12.38 0.48 -12.54
CA GLN A 805 12.73 0.81 -11.17
C GLN A 805 11.67 1.72 -10.54
N MET A 806 11.19 1.32 -9.37
CA MET A 806 10.14 2.01 -8.62
C MET A 806 10.67 2.51 -7.27
N ILE A 807 10.72 3.82 -7.08
CA ILE A 807 11.15 4.46 -5.85
C ILE A 807 9.94 5.14 -5.20
N ASP A 808 9.39 4.48 -4.20
CA ASP A 808 8.23 4.90 -3.40
C ASP A 808 6.98 5.15 -4.26
N THR A 809 6.85 4.44 -5.39
CA THR A 809 5.78 4.67 -6.36
C THR A 809 5.19 3.36 -6.87
N ARG A 810 3.88 3.39 -7.18
CA ARG A 810 3.09 2.21 -7.53
C ARG A 810 2.79 2.16 -9.02
N VAL A 811 3.75 1.66 -9.80
CA VAL A 811 3.61 1.51 -11.26
C VAL A 811 2.82 0.24 -11.59
N THR A 812 2.03 0.27 -12.66
CA THR A 812 1.48 -0.96 -13.26
C THR A 812 2.48 -1.48 -14.29
N ALA A 813 3.15 -2.59 -14.01
CA ALA A 813 4.12 -3.25 -14.88
C ALA A 813 3.56 -4.60 -15.32
N THR A 814 3.00 -4.67 -16.53
CA THR A 814 2.25 -5.85 -17.00
C THR A 814 2.73 -6.36 -18.36
N TYR A 815 2.74 -7.69 -18.53
CA TYR A 815 3.05 -8.37 -19.78
C TYR A 815 4.38 -7.96 -20.45
N ASN A 816 5.37 -7.50 -19.66
CA ASN A 816 6.66 -7.09 -20.19
C ASN A 816 7.60 -8.27 -20.37
N ARG A 817 8.46 -8.21 -21.38
CA ARG A 817 9.59 -9.13 -21.57
C ARG A 817 10.88 -8.39 -21.24
N ILE A 818 11.61 -8.84 -20.22
CA ILE A 818 12.85 -8.21 -19.77
C ILE A 818 13.97 -9.25 -19.81
N THR A 819 14.97 -9.00 -20.68
CA THR A 819 16.04 -9.95 -20.94
C THR A 819 17.42 -9.30 -21.08
N LEU A 820 18.47 -10.08 -20.82
CA LEU A 820 19.86 -9.69 -21.06
C LEU A 820 20.29 -8.41 -20.31
N SER A 821 19.66 -8.10 -19.18
CA SER A 821 20.04 -6.95 -18.34
C SER A 821 21.22 -7.27 -17.43
N SER A 822 22.06 -6.27 -17.13
CA SER A 822 23.25 -6.45 -16.27
C SER A 822 22.94 -6.50 -14.77
N ASP A 823 21.71 -6.16 -14.36
CA ASP A 823 21.22 -6.19 -12.98
C ASP A 823 19.82 -6.83 -12.93
N ALA A 824 19.03 -6.60 -11.88
CA ALA A 824 17.64 -7.02 -11.80
C ALA A 824 16.79 -6.42 -12.93
N GLY A 825 15.83 -7.20 -13.45
CA GLY A 825 14.89 -6.71 -14.46
C GLY A 825 13.89 -5.69 -13.91
N ILE A 826 13.41 -5.93 -12.69
CA ILE A 826 12.45 -5.06 -11.99
C ILE A 826 12.94 -4.85 -10.55
N SER A 827 12.86 -3.62 -10.05
CA SER A 827 13.13 -3.32 -8.64
C SER A 827 12.16 -2.31 -8.04
N ALA A 828 11.97 -2.39 -6.72
CA ALA A 828 11.09 -1.51 -5.96
C ALA A 828 11.68 -1.22 -4.57
N THR A 829 11.52 -0.01 -4.05
CA THR A 829 11.82 0.30 -2.63
C THR A 829 10.73 -0.22 -1.70
N PRO A 830 11.00 -0.42 -0.39
CA PRO A 830 10.00 -0.95 0.54
C PRO A 830 8.67 -0.18 0.55
N ASN A 831 8.71 1.15 0.52
CA ASN A 831 7.49 1.97 0.56
C ASN A 831 6.70 1.97 -0.76
N ALA A 832 7.24 1.42 -1.85
CA ALA A 832 6.46 1.22 -3.07
C ALA A 832 5.28 0.27 -2.85
N PHE A 833 5.32 -0.59 -1.82
CA PHE A 833 4.30 -1.59 -1.52
C PHE A 833 3.13 -1.07 -0.67
N LEU A 834 2.99 0.25 -0.51
CA LEU A 834 1.89 0.89 0.21
C LEU A 834 0.52 0.37 -0.26
N GLU A 835 -0.28 -0.09 0.70
CA GLU A 835 -1.69 -0.40 0.55
C GLU A 835 -2.56 0.83 0.86
N THR A 836 -3.52 1.10 -0.02
CA THR A 836 -4.54 2.14 0.18
C THR A 836 -5.90 1.62 -0.27
N THR A 837 -6.87 1.70 0.64
CA THR A 837 -8.29 1.46 0.37
C THR A 837 -9.00 2.71 -0.17
N PHE A 838 -8.34 3.87 -0.10
CA PHE A 838 -8.87 5.20 -0.42
C PHE A 838 -10.04 5.65 0.45
N ASN A 839 -10.34 4.87 1.47
CA ASN A 839 -11.43 5.08 2.40
C ASN A 839 -10.94 5.72 3.72
N GLU A 840 -9.65 6.00 3.82
CA GLU A 840 -8.95 6.48 5.00
C GLU A 840 -9.38 7.92 5.33
N PRO A 841 -9.50 8.27 6.63
CA PRO A 841 -9.99 9.58 7.04
C PRO A 841 -9.23 10.80 6.47
N PRO A 842 -7.90 10.77 6.25
CA PRO A 842 -7.17 11.88 5.61
C PRO A 842 -7.72 12.28 4.23
N LEU A 843 -8.21 11.30 3.46
CA LEU A 843 -8.78 11.55 2.13
C LEU A 843 -10.22 12.09 2.21
N GLN A 844 -10.90 11.87 3.33
CA GLN A 844 -12.30 12.27 3.55
C GLN A 844 -12.45 13.74 3.99
N ILE A 845 -11.35 14.46 4.26
CA ILE A 845 -11.37 15.86 4.76
C ILE A 845 -12.12 16.79 3.79
N SER A 846 -11.96 16.58 2.48
CA SER A 846 -12.59 17.41 1.45
C SER A 846 -14.04 16.99 1.11
N GLY A 847 -14.59 16.00 1.80
CA GLY A 847 -15.95 15.50 1.60
C GLY A 847 -16.01 13.97 1.71
N ALA A 848 -17.09 13.45 2.27
CA ALA A 848 -17.27 12.03 2.48
C ALA A 848 -17.62 11.29 1.18
N PHE A 849 -16.92 10.19 0.90
CA PHE A 849 -17.12 9.34 -0.27
C PHE A 849 -16.81 7.86 0.05
N THR A 850 -17.06 6.97 -0.89
CA THR A 850 -16.69 5.54 -0.79
C THR A 850 -16.00 5.13 -2.06
N SER A 851 -14.75 4.69 -1.95
CA SER A 851 -13.99 4.20 -3.10
C SER A 851 -14.55 2.86 -3.58
N ASP A 852 -14.58 2.66 -4.89
CA ASP A 852 -14.90 1.39 -5.55
C ASP A 852 -13.68 0.58 -5.96
N TYR A 853 -12.49 1.02 -5.56
CA TYR A 853 -11.21 0.37 -5.84
C TYR A 853 -10.24 0.59 -4.70
N THR A 854 -9.26 -0.28 -4.63
CA THR A 854 -8.10 -0.18 -3.75
C THR A 854 -6.83 -0.19 -4.59
N ARG A 855 -5.68 0.01 -3.95
CA ARG A 855 -4.38 -0.24 -4.56
C ARG A 855 -3.45 -0.82 -3.52
N VAL A 856 -2.86 -1.96 -3.84
CA VAL A 856 -1.78 -2.57 -3.08
C VAL A 856 -0.54 -2.51 -3.94
N GLY A 857 0.48 -1.79 -3.46
CA GLY A 857 1.78 -1.72 -4.11
C GLY A 857 1.76 -1.39 -5.61
N PRO A 858 2.84 -1.73 -6.32
CA PRO A 858 2.83 -1.86 -7.78
C PRO A 858 1.82 -2.92 -8.22
N GLN A 859 1.39 -2.88 -9.48
CA GLN A 859 0.65 -3.99 -10.09
C GLN A 859 1.60 -4.70 -11.03
N ILE A 860 2.12 -5.85 -10.63
CA ILE A 860 3.05 -6.65 -11.42
C ILE A 860 2.30 -7.89 -11.87
N ARG A 861 2.11 -8.03 -13.19
CA ARG A 861 1.47 -9.24 -13.73
C ARG A 861 1.95 -9.67 -15.11
N GLY A 862 2.14 -10.97 -15.33
CA GLY A 862 2.39 -11.55 -16.65
C GLY A 862 3.76 -11.20 -17.24
N ASN A 863 4.70 -10.71 -16.42
CA ASN A 863 6.02 -10.32 -16.87
C ASN A 863 6.91 -11.55 -17.09
N THR A 864 7.60 -11.61 -18.23
CA THR A 864 8.63 -12.61 -18.52
C THR A 864 10.01 -12.02 -18.23
N VAL A 865 10.59 -12.35 -17.08
CA VAL A 865 11.91 -11.86 -16.65
C VAL A 865 12.91 -13.01 -16.67
N VAL A 866 13.72 -13.10 -17.71
CA VAL A 866 14.65 -14.22 -17.94
C VAL A 866 16.00 -13.73 -18.49
N ASP A 867 17.05 -14.52 -18.30
CA ASP A 867 18.41 -14.20 -18.79
C ASP A 867 18.95 -12.83 -18.34
N ASN A 868 18.54 -12.33 -17.17
CA ASN A 868 19.14 -11.19 -16.50
C ASN A 868 20.10 -11.66 -15.39
N SER A 869 20.95 -10.77 -14.88
CA SER A 869 21.78 -11.09 -13.70
C SER A 869 20.93 -11.49 -12.49
N THR A 870 19.77 -10.84 -12.31
CA THR A 870 18.75 -11.16 -11.29
C THR A 870 17.37 -11.15 -11.94
N ASN A 871 16.63 -12.26 -11.87
CA ASN A 871 15.26 -12.35 -12.42
C ASN A 871 14.13 -12.04 -11.41
N PRO A 872 14.26 -12.33 -10.11
CA PRO A 872 13.27 -11.90 -9.11
C PRO A 872 13.05 -10.38 -9.10
N LEU A 873 11.88 -9.96 -8.60
CA LEU A 873 11.63 -8.58 -8.20
C LEU A 873 12.57 -8.22 -7.05
N PHE A 874 13.48 -7.28 -7.31
CA PHE A 874 14.48 -6.89 -6.33
C PHE A 874 13.94 -5.79 -5.39
N ILE A 875 13.79 -6.12 -4.12
CA ILE A 875 13.40 -5.16 -3.08
C ILE A 875 14.66 -4.39 -2.67
N ARG A 876 14.78 -3.18 -3.20
CA ARG A 876 15.96 -2.33 -3.06
C ARG A 876 15.90 -1.57 -1.74
N ILE A 877 16.69 -2.01 -0.78
CA ILE A 877 16.90 -1.31 0.49
C ILE A 877 18.18 -0.50 0.35
N ASP A 878 18.05 0.82 0.22
CA ASP A 878 19.21 1.69 0.15
C ASP A 878 19.79 1.91 1.56
N THR A 879 21.10 1.70 1.71
CA THR A 879 21.84 1.97 2.95
C THR A 879 22.90 3.05 2.69
N PRO A 880 22.68 4.30 3.10
CA PRO A 880 23.71 5.33 3.01
C PRO A 880 24.96 4.93 3.80
N ALA A 881 26.15 5.33 3.35
CA ALA A 881 27.40 5.01 4.04
C ALA A 881 27.40 5.58 5.49
N GLY A 882 27.36 4.69 6.49
CA GLY A 882 27.23 5.06 7.91
C GLY A 882 25.83 5.46 8.36
N GLY A 883 24.82 5.29 7.50
CA GLY A 883 23.39 5.47 7.80
C GLY A 883 22.70 4.18 8.25
N THR A 884 21.39 4.26 8.44
CA THR A 884 20.52 3.11 8.71
C THR A 884 19.92 2.59 7.41
N LEU A 885 19.52 1.31 7.41
CA LEU A 885 18.72 0.70 6.35
C LEU A 885 17.45 1.54 6.09
N GLN A 886 17.08 1.73 4.82
CA GLN A 886 15.78 2.30 4.47
C GLN A 886 14.65 1.43 5.04
N PRO A 887 13.77 1.96 5.90
CA PRO A 887 12.68 1.18 6.47
C PRO A 887 11.47 1.07 5.53
N LEU A 888 10.64 0.06 5.77
CA LEU A 888 9.22 0.10 5.41
C LEU A 888 8.49 0.95 6.46
N SER A 889 8.01 2.12 6.06
CA SER A 889 7.38 3.10 6.95
C SER A 889 5.90 3.34 6.65
N VAL A 890 5.28 2.42 5.92
CA VAL A 890 3.89 2.47 5.47
C VAL A 890 3.22 1.13 5.73
N SER A 891 1.89 1.10 5.79
CA SER A 891 1.12 -0.15 5.72
C SER A 891 1.32 -0.78 4.35
N GLY A 892 2.30 -1.65 4.23
CA GLY A 892 2.70 -2.28 2.98
C GLY A 892 2.26 -3.73 2.90
N ARG A 893 1.81 -4.16 1.73
CA ARG A 893 1.46 -5.56 1.44
C ARG A 893 2.11 -5.99 0.14
N TRP A 894 2.66 -7.21 0.12
CA TRP A 894 3.31 -7.82 -1.04
C TRP A 894 2.38 -8.91 -1.58
N ASP A 895 1.64 -8.62 -2.65
CA ASP A 895 0.62 -9.50 -3.21
C ASP A 895 0.85 -9.89 -4.68
N ASP A 896 1.94 -9.43 -5.30
CA ASP A 896 2.35 -9.83 -6.66
C ASP A 896 2.83 -11.30 -6.67
N THR A 897 1.89 -12.25 -6.67
CA THR A 897 2.18 -13.70 -6.55
C THR A 897 2.80 -14.34 -7.79
N ASP A 898 2.85 -13.63 -8.92
CA ASP A 898 3.38 -14.12 -10.18
C ASP A 898 4.90 -13.88 -10.35
N ILE A 899 5.52 -13.14 -9.43
CA ILE A 899 6.96 -12.87 -9.40
C ILE A 899 7.57 -13.18 -8.03
N VAL A 900 8.74 -13.81 -8.04
CA VAL A 900 9.50 -14.05 -6.81
C VAL A 900 10.04 -12.71 -6.30
N HIS A 901 9.80 -12.39 -5.03
CA HIS A 901 10.37 -11.24 -4.35
C HIS A 901 11.74 -11.61 -3.75
N MET A 902 12.75 -10.75 -3.93
CA MET A 902 14.10 -10.95 -3.40
C MET A 902 14.52 -9.78 -2.50
N LEU A 903 14.90 -10.11 -1.27
CA LEU A 903 15.59 -9.22 -0.33
C LEU A 903 17.07 -9.59 -0.25
N ALA A 904 17.96 -8.63 -0.47
CA ALA A 904 19.40 -8.83 -0.28
C ALA A 904 19.92 -8.29 1.07
N GLU A 905 19.14 -7.43 1.73
CA GLU A 905 19.45 -6.85 3.04
C GLU A 905 18.28 -7.08 4.02
N ASN A 906 18.51 -6.81 5.30
CA ASN A 906 17.45 -6.90 6.30
C ASN A 906 16.40 -5.81 6.08
N LEU A 907 15.13 -6.20 5.99
CA LEU A 907 14.02 -5.25 5.97
C LEU A 907 13.76 -4.75 7.39
N ASN A 908 13.88 -3.44 7.60
CA ASN A 908 13.46 -2.79 8.84
C ASN A 908 12.01 -2.32 8.70
N ILE A 909 11.10 -2.83 9.53
CA ILE A 909 9.71 -2.36 9.57
C ILE A 909 9.61 -1.30 10.66
N GLN A 910 9.26 -0.08 10.27
CA GLN A 910 9.15 1.03 11.21
C GLN A 910 7.81 0.98 11.93
N GLY A 911 7.85 0.65 13.22
CA GLY A 911 6.72 0.83 14.14
C GLY A 911 6.67 2.23 14.76
N THR A 912 5.58 2.51 15.45
CA THR A 912 5.31 3.75 16.21
C THR A 912 5.18 3.47 17.71
N PRO A 913 6.23 2.97 18.39
CA PRO A 913 6.13 2.57 19.78
C PRO A 913 5.64 3.71 20.67
N SER A 914 4.73 3.37 21.58
CA SER A 914 3.97 4.28 22.45
C SER A 914 2.92 5.17 21.75
N GLY A 915 2.77 5.09 20.42
CA GLY A 915 1.64 5.56 19.60
C GLY A 915 1.17 7.01 19.80
N ALA A 916 0.55 7.30 20.95
CA ALA A 916 -0.07 8.56 21.27
C ALA A 916 0.94 9.61 21.75
N LYS A 917 1.12 10.67 20.95
CA LYS A 917 1.81 11.89 21.35
C LYS A 917 0.84 13.06 21.40
N ARG A 918 0.90 13.84 22.48
CA ARG A 918 0.14 15.08 22.61
C ARG A 918 1.03 16.28 22.38
N GLU A 919 0.93 16.86 21.20
CA GLU A 919 1.57 18.14 20.86
C GLU A 919 0.67 19.30 21.30
N SER A 920 1.25 20.33 21.91
CA SER A 920 0.50 21.50 22.40
C SER A 920 1.15 22.84 22.10
N THR A 921 2.40 22.83 21.63
CA THR A 921 3.17 24.04 21.31
C THR A 921 3.07 24.41 19.83
N ALA A 922 2.54 25.60 19.55
CA ALA A 922 2.47 26.14 18.20
C ALA A 922 3.88 26.43 17.61
N PRO A 923 4.07 26.30 16.29
CA PRO A 923 5.35 26.56 15.65
C PRO A 923 5.79 28.02 15.84
N ALA A 924 7.09 28.23 16.08
CA ALA A 924 7.64 29.56 16.31
C ALA A 924 7.60 30.43 15.05
N VAL A 925 6.59 31.32 14.97
CA VAL A 925 6.37 32.23 13.83
C VAL A 925 7.58 33.17 13.59
N SER A 926 8.42 33.39 14.59
CA SER A 926 9.63 34.21 14.50
C SER A 926 10.73 33.63 13.60
N LEU A 927 10.69 32.33 13.28
CA LEU A 927 11.66 31.66 12.41
C LEU A 927 11.27 31.70 10.92
N VAL A 928 10.10 32.24 10.59
CA VAL A 928 9.56 32.23 9.23
C VAL A 928 10.07 33.45 8.47
N THR A 929 10.98 33.23 7.53
CA THR A 929 11.46 34.29 6.63
C THR A 929 10.52 34.43 5.45
N ARG A 930 9.84 35.57 5.32
CA ARG A 930 8.96 35.85 4.18
C ARG A 930 9.75 36.51 3.05
N THR A 931 10.09 35.75 2.02
CA THR A 931 10.62 36.30 0.78
C THR A 931 9.49 36.46 -0.22
N ALA A 932 9.14 37.70 -0.57
CA ALA A 932 8.13 37.97 -1.59
C ALA A 932 8.64 37.49 -2.96
N GLN A 933 8.00 36.49 -3.54
CA GLN A 933 8.24 36.07 -4.92
C GLN A 933 7.07 36.51 -5.80
N THR A 934 7.39 37.12 -6.94
CA THR A 934 6.37 37.43 -7.97
C THR A 934 6.29 36.23 -8.91
N VAL A 935 5.20 35.47 -8.83
CA VAL A 935 4.93 34.34 -9.72
C VAL A 935 3.90 34.77 -10.75
N SER A 936 4.20 34.60 -12.04
CA SER A 936 3.26 34.87 -13.13
C SER A 936 2.05 33.93 -13.02
N GLY A 937 0.82 34.47 -13.09
CA GLY A 937 -0.42 33.68 -13.01
C GLY A 937 -1.03 33.50 -11.62
N GLY A 938 -0.48 34.14 -10.58
CA GLY A 938 -1.10 34.13 -9.24
C GLY A 938 -2.45 34.85 -9.19
N THR A 939 -3.41 34.30 -8.44
CA THR A 939 -4.77 34.84 -8.27
C THR A 939 -4.90 35.81 -7.08
N LEU A 940 -3.87 35.92 -6.24
CA LEU A 940 -3.86 36.83 -5.10
C LEU A 940 -3.68 38.28 -5.58
N ALA A 941 -4.66 39.14 -5.27
CA ALA A 941 -4.63 40.55 -5.64
C ALA A 941 -3.48 41.30 -4.93
N ALA A 942 -2.76 42.12 -5.71
CA ALA A 942 -1.69 42.97 -5.20
C ALA A 942 -2.22 44.06 -4.25
N GLY A 943 -1.42 44.43 -3.24
CA GLY A 943 -1.74 45.53 -2.31
C GLY A 943 -2.66 45.16 -1.15
N ASN A 944 -3.14 43.91 -1.07
CA ASN A 944 -3.92 43.43 0.06
C ASN A 944 -3.02 42.90 1.18
N ALA A 945 -3.44 43.11 2.44
CA ALA A 945 -2.84 42.46 3.59
C ALA A 945 -3.37 41.02 3.69
N TYR A 946 -2.48 40.04 3.66
CA TYR A 946 -2.80 38.63 3.85
C TYR A 946 -2.34 38.18 5.23
N SER A 947 -3.24 37.57 6.00
CA SER A 947 -2.91 36.87 7.23
C SER A 947 -2.55 35.42 6.90
N TYR A 948 -1.41 34.97 7.38
CA TYR A 948 -0.94 33.60 7.22
C TYR A 948 -1.04 32.91 8.58
N ARG A 949 -1.62 31.72 8.61
CA ARG A 949 -1.56 30.81 9.76
C ARG A 949 -0.49 29.77 9.47
N ILE A 950 0.20 29.34 10.51
CA ILE A 950 1.23 28.31 10.44
C ILE A 950 0.85 27.31 11.50
N ALA A 951 0.57 26.09 11.08
CA ALA A 951 0.30 24.94 11.93
C ALA A 951 1.39 23.89 11.65
N MET A 952 1.62 23.00 12.62
CA MET A 952 2.28 21.74 12.30
C MET A 952 1.26 20.86 11.61
N VAL A 953 1.71 20.14 10.59
CA VAL A 953 0.90 19.17 9.86
C VAL A 953 1.63 17.84 10.01
N ASP A 954 0.93 16.83 10.50
CA ASP A 954 1.49 15.48 10.61
C ASP A 954 1.66 14.84 9.21
N PRO A 955 2.34 13.67 9.09
CA PRO A 955 2.47 12.97 7.81
C PRO A 955 1.14 12.62 7.12
N ASN A 956 0.04 12.60 7.87
CA ASN A 956 -1.31 12.31 7.41
C ASN A 956 -2.09 13.57 6.98
N GLY A 957 -1.50 14.77 7.09
CA GLY A 957 -2.12 16.00 6.66
C GLY A 957 -3.01 16.67 7.73
N TYR A 958 -2.98 16.21 8.98
CA TYR A 958 -3.76 16.82 10.06
C TYR A 958 -3.04 18.02 10.69
N GLU A 959 -3.76 19.13 10.78
CA GLU A 959 -3.34 20.30 11.54
C GLU A 959 -3.61 20.07 13.03
N GLY A 960 -2.58 20.21 13.87
CA GLY A 960 -2.68 20.18 15.34
C GLY A 960 -3.18 21.47 15.98
#